data_AF-A0A850ME42-F1
#
_entry.id   AF-A0A850ME42-F1
#
_cell.length_a   1.000
_cell.length_b   1.000
_cell.length_c   1.000
_cell.angle_alpha   90.00
_cell.angle_beta   90.00
_cell.angle_gamma   90.00
#
_symmetry.space_group_name_H-M   'P 1'
#
loop_
_entity.id
_entity.type
_entity.pdbx_description
1 polymer ?
#
loop_
_entity_poly.entity_id
_entity_poly.type
_entity_poly.pdbx_seq_one_letter_code
_entity_poly.pdbx_strand_id
1 'polypeptide(L)'
;MVEEDPITREIILYYEDKMAGESKEARFDLVVLSAGYQPSKDNIELCEKLGVKLNKYYFSASSVFTPLETNVPGIYACGTFSGPKDIPETVAEASGVAAKASALLASERNNLTTKKTYPPEIPVRGEEPRIGVFICHCGINIGGVVDVPEVVEFAETLPKVVYAERNLYTCSQDTQDKIKQIIKDQNINRVIVASCTPRTHESLFQNTIREAGLNRYLFELVNIREHCSWVHMREPNNATAKAKKLVAMTVAKAQLFQPVSEISVDITQVGLVVGGGIAGLTAALELADQGYDVYLIEKGQKLGGLVKKIHYILEDDDPQAYLKKLIDRVNGNDKITVLLNTAIEDITGYVGNFKIKTTGEMKELETGIIIVATGGFEYKPTEYLYGQDERILTQQEFEQKIVQNEVSAKKIVMIQCVGSRNEVRPYCSKICCSIAIKNALKLKSLDLDTQVFILYRDIRTYGFKEEYYEKARELGVNFIQYEENRPPEIDLNDNKIQLSIFNLDSQSVLQLEPDLVVLSAAFLPTENKDLAQMLKVPLDQNGFFLEAHAKLRPLDFATDGIFLCGAAQWPKFINETIAQAKGAAARATTILSKEKITVIGATAKVNEDLCIGCGNCQEICPYGAIEMRLVESPLERTSLLTYQSHVLEAVCKGCGACSATCPVQAINTPHFTNTQILEMVKTLTKKAE
;
A
#
# COMPACT_ATOMS: atom_id res chain seq x y z
N MET A 1 4.56 1.04 41.54
CA MET A 1 4.20 -0.18 42.29
C MET A 1 2.69 -0.37 42.18
N VAL A 2 2.20 -1.61 42.10
CA VAL A 2 0.76 -1.92 41.99
C VAL A 2 0.38 -2.80 43.18
N GLU A 3 -0.64 -2.39 43.93
CA GLU A 3 -1.18 -3.12 45.08
C GLU A 3 -2.71 -3.20 44.99
N GLU A 4 -3.35 -4.15 45.70
CA GLU A 4 -4.82 -4.24 45.81
C GLU A 4 -5.21 -3.94 47.26
N ASP A 5 -6.16 -3.02 47.47
CA ASP A 5 -6.73 -2.75 48.78
C ASP A 5 -7.55 -3.96 49.24
N PRO A 6 -7.21 -4.61 50.37
CA PRO A 6 -7.86 -5.84 50.81
C PRO A 6 -9.32 -5.65 51.24
N ILE A 7 -9.75 -4.42 51.53
CA ILE A 7 -11.11 -4.08 51.95
C ILE A 7 -11.93 -3.61 50.76
N THR A 8 -11.44 -2.61 50.02
CA THR A 8 -12.21 -2.00 48.93
C THR A 8 -12.09 -2.76 47.61
N ARG A 9 -11.09 -3.64 47.47
CA ARG A 9 -10.72 -4.34 46.22
C ARG A 9 -10.26 -3.41 45.10
N GLU A 10 -10.01 -2.14 45.42
CA GLU A 10 -9.46 -1.17 44.45
C GLU A 10 -7.97 -1.45 44.21
N ILE A 11 -7.51 -1.20 42.99
CA ILE A 11 -6.10 -1.29 42.63
C ILE A 11 -5.44 0.05 42.91
N ILE A 12 -4.40 0.04 43.74
CA ILE A 12 -3.61 1.20 44.12
C ILE A 12 -2.34 1.25 43.27
N LEU A 13 -2.17 2.34 42.54
CA LEU A 13 -0.98 2.63 41.75
C LEU A 13 -0.14 3.70 42.45
N TYR A 14 1.10 3.34 42.78
CA TYR A 14 2.12 4.27 43.26
C TYR A 14 3.03 4.68 42.10
N TYR A 15 3.10 5.97 41.81
CA TYR A 15 3.89 6.54 40.73
C TYR A 15 4.48 7.91 41.14
N GLU A 16 5.56 8.31 40.47
CA GLU A 16 6.18 9.61 40.68
C GLU A 16 5.69 10.59 39.62
N ASP A 17 5.16 11.73 40.06
CA ASP A 17 4.94 12.88 39.20
C ASP A 17 6.26 13.64 39.08
N LYS A 18 7.02 13.31 38.04
CA LYS A 18 8.31 13.96 37.76
C LYS A 18 8.20 15.47 37.52
N MET A 19 7.03 15.99 37.16
CA MET A 19 6.84 17.44 37.00
C MET A 19 6.66 18.13 38.34
N ALA A 20 5.94 17.51 39.27
CA ALA A 20 5.76 18.02 40.62
C ALA A 20 6.92 17.66 41.57
N GLY A 21 7.73 16.65 41.23
CA GLY A 21 8.73 16.07 42.14
C GLY A 21 8.08 15.34 43.33
N GLU A 22 6.84 14.85 43.15
CA GLU A 22 6.03 14.27 44.23
C GLU A 22 5.68 12.82 43.92
N SER A 23 5.76 11.97 44.94
CA SER A 23 5.17 10.62 44.88
C SER A 23 3.65 10.71 45.03
N LYS A 24 2.91 10.09 44.12
CA LYS A 24 1.45 10.06 44.11
C LYS A 24 0.92 8.65 44.26
N GLU A 25 -0.26 8.57 44.88
CA GLU A 25 -1.09 7.37 44.96
C GLU A 25 -2.38 7.65 44.17
N ALA A 26 -2.79 6.71 43.32
CA ALA A 26 -4.08 6.75 42.65
C ALA A 26 -4.78 5.39 42.70
N ARG A 27 -6.10 5.42 42.87
CA ARG A 27 -6.96 4.22 42.97
C ARG A 27 -7.74 4.02 41.68
N PHE A 28 -7.80 2.79 41.21
CA PHE A 28 -8.43 2.40 39.95
C PHE A 28 -9.23 1.11 40.12
N ASP A 29 -10.35 0.99 39.41
CA ASP A 29 -11.12 -0.27 39.31
C ASP A 29 -10.38 -1.33 38.48
N LEU A 30 -9.51 -0.91 37.56
CA LEU A 30 -8.80 -1.78 36.62
C LEU A 30 -7.45 -1.15 36.24
N VAL A 31 -6.38 -1.96 36.30
CA VAL A 31 -5.08 -1.64 35.73
C VAL A 31 -4.81 -2.61 34.58
N VAL A 32 -4.66 -2.07 33.37
CA VAL A 32 -4.33 -2.85 32.18
C VAL A 32 -2.83 -2.78 31.94
N LEU A 33 -2.14 -3.90 32.12
CA LEU A 33 -0.70 -3.99 31.85
C LEU A 33 -0.44 -4.05 30.34
N SER A 34 0.47 -3.20 29.86
CA SER A 34 1.00 -3.29 28.50
C SER A 34 2.04 -4.42 28.45
N ALA A 35 1.58 -5.65 28.28
CA ALA A 35 2.45 -6.84 28.23
C ALA A 35 3.20 -6.94 26.89
N GLY A 36 4.45 -7.39 26.93
CA GLY A 36 5.26 -7.65 25.74
C GLY A 36 4.76 -8.86 24.93
N TYR A 37 5.08 -8.88 23.64
CA TYR A 37 4.81 -10.03 22.78
C TYR A 37 5.82 -11.14 23.00
N GLN A 38 5.36 -12.39 23.04
CA GLN A 38 6.20 -13.57 23.02
C GLN A 38 5.68 -14.58 21.98
N PRO A 39 6.56 -15.27 21.24
CA PRO A 39 6.17 -16.39 20.39
C PRO A 39 5.49 -17.50 21.18
N SER A 40 4.52 -18.19 20.58
CA SER A 40 3.88 -19.35 21.22
C SER A 40 4.86 -20.51 21.39
N LYS A 41 4.59 -21.40 22.34
CA LYS A 41 5.37 -22.65 22.51
C LYS A 41 5.38 -23.51 21.24
N ASP A 42 4.23 -23.60 20.58
CA ASP A 42 4.08 -24.33 19.31
C ASP A 42 5.03 -23.80 18.21
N ASN A 43 5.28 -22.48 18.17
CA ASN A 43 6.23 -21.89 17.22
C ASN A 43 7.67 -22.34 17.52
N ILE A 44 8.04 -22.45 18.81
CA ILE A 44 9.38 -22.90 19.22
C ILE A 44 9.58 -24.36 18.80
N GLU A 45 8.62 -25.24 19.11
CA GLU A 45 8.66 -26.65 18.70
C GLU A 45 8.71 -26.82 17.18
N LEU A 46 7.97 -25.98 16.44
CA LEU A 46 8.02 -25.99 14.98
C LEU A 46 9.41 -25.60 14.46
N CYS A 47 10.04 -24.60 15.06
CA CYS A 47 11.38 -24.17 14.67
C CYS A 47 12.45 -25.23 14.95
N GLU A 48 12.35 -25.94 16.07
CA GLU A 48 13.20 -27.09 16.37
C GLU A 48 13.08 -28.18 15.30
N LYS A 49 11.85 -28.51 14.88
CA LYS A 49 11.59 -29.50 13.83
C LYS A 49 12.10 -29.05 12.45
N LEU A 50 12.00 -27.76 12.15
CA LEU A 50 12.43 -27.19 10.88
C LEU A 50 13.93 -26.83 10.85
N GLY A 51 14.62 -26.86 11.99
CA GLY A 51 16.00 -26.39 12.12
C GLY A 51 16.18 -24.87 12.01
N VAL A 52 15.10 -24.11 12.22
CA VAL A 52 15.12 -22.63 12.20
C VAL A 52 15.67 -22.13 13.53
N LYS A 53 16.74 -21.33 13.46
CA LYS A 53 17.37 -20.68 14.62
C LYS A 53 16.49 -19.56 15.14
N LEU A 54 16.33 -19.53 16.45
CA LEU A 54 15.66 -18.46 17.16
C LEU A 54 16.68 -17.52 17.82
N ASN A 55 16.30 -16.26 17.97
CA ASN A 55 17.05 -15.31 18.79
C ASN A 55 16.80 -15.57 20.29
N LYS A 56 17.48 -14.84 21.18
CA LYS A 56 17.34 -15.00 22.63
C LYS A 56 15.94 -14.72 23.19
N TYR A 57 15.07 -14.10 22.38
CA TYR A 57 13.68 -13.81 22.70
C TYR A 57 12.70 -14.80 22.03
N TYR A 58 13.22 -15.89 21.46
CA TYR A 58 12.47 -16.95 20.76
C TYR A 58 11.81 -16.56 19.43
N PHE A 59 12.13 -15.39 18.86
CA PHE A 59 11.69 -15.00 17.51
C PHE A 59 12.67 -15.53 16.45
N SER A 60 12.27 -15.55 15.18
CA SER A 60 13.15 -15.94 14.08
C SER A 60 14.45 -15.14 14.11
N ALA A 61 15.61 -15.81 14.11
CA ALA A 61 16.90 -15.15 13.98
C ALA A 61 17.13 -14.77 12.50
N SER A 62 17.43 -13.50 12.25
CA SER A 62 17.74 -12.95 10.92
C SER A 62 18.80 -11.86 11.02
N SER A 63 19.60 -11.68 9.96
CA SER A 63 20.49 -10.51 9.82
C SER A 63 19.69 -9.26 9.42
N VAL A 64 20.21 -8.07 9.73
CA VAL A 64 19.64 -6.78 9.31
C VAL A 64 19.51 -6.69 7.79
N PHE A 65 20.41 -7.34 7.05
CA PHE A 65 20.45 -7.28 5.59
C PHE A 65 19.64 -8.37 4.89
N THR A 66 19.23 -9.41 5.61
CA THR A 66 18.36 -10.49 5.11
C THR A 66 17.16 -10.68 6.05
N PRO A 67 16.34 -9.65 6.28
CA PRO A 67 15.34 -9.63 7.36
C PRO A 67 14.18 -10.62 7.15
N LEU A 68 14.06 -11.19 5.95
CA LEU A 68 12.99 -12.13 5.58
C LEU A 68 13.48 -13.58 5.50
N GLU A 69 14.79 -13.80 5.65
CA GLU A 69 15.42 -15.10 5.48
C GLU A 69 15.71 -15.74 6.83
N THR A 70 15.47 -17.05 6.93
CA THR A 70 15.96 -17.85 8.06
C THR A 70 17.33 -18.43 7.74
N ASN A 71 17.94 -19.11 8.70
CA ASN A 71 19.15 -19.89 8.46
C ASN A 71 18.93 -21.14 7.57
N VAL A 72 17.69 -21.50 7.27
CA VAL A 72 17.36 -22.67 6.46
C VAL A 72 16.95 -22.19 5.05
N PRO A 73 17.73 -22.52 4.00
CA PRO A 73 17.39 -22.14 2.63
C PRO A 73 15.98 -22.60 2.23
N GLY A 74 15.21 -21.70 1.61
CA GLY A 74 13.82 -21.95 1.21
C GLY A 74 12.78 -21.78 2.32
N ILE A 75 13.20 -21.56 3.58
CA ILE A 75 12.31 -21.19 4.68
C ILE A 75 12.49 -19.71 4.99
N TYR A 76 11.38 -18.97 4.95
CA TYR A 76 11.33 -17.53 5.15
C TYR A 76 10.47 -17.19 6.37
N ALA A 77 10.73 -16.03 6.97
CA ALA A 77 9.98 -15.54 8.13
C ALA A 77 9.49 -14.11 7.88
N CYS A 78 8.26 -13.81 8.34
CA CYS A 78 7.66 -12.49 8.29
C CYS A 78 6.65 -12.30 9.42
N GLY A 79 6.20 -11.06 9.61
CA GLY A 79 5.14 -10.74 10.54
C GLY A 79 5.61 -10.85 11.98
N THR A 80 4.70 -11.05 12.92
CA THR A 80 5.04 -11.05 14.35
C THR A 80 5.99 -12.17 14.76
N PHE A 81 6.21 -13.19 13.92
CA PHE A 81 7.20 -14.23 14.16
C PHE A 81 8.66 -13.76 14.00
N SER A 82 8.94 -12.76 13.14
CA SER A 82 10.28 -12.16 13.02
C SER A 82 10.54 -11.06 14.08
N GLY A 83 9.56 -10.73 14.91
CA GLY A 83 9.68 -9.77 16.01
C GLY A 83 8.45 -8.88 16.19
N PRO A 84 8.32 -8.15 17.30
CA PRO A 84 7.22 -7.21 17.54
C PRO A 84 7.20 -6.11 16.49
N LYS A 85 6.06 -5.93 15.81
CA LYS A 85 5.91 -4.97 14.72
C LYS A 85 4.45 -4.58 14.51
N ASP A 86 4.25 -3.52 13.73
CA ASP A 86 2.92 -3.06 13.36
C ASP A 86 2.34 -3.81 12.15
N ILE A 87 1.09 -3.46 11.82
CA ILE A 87 0.36 -4.06 10.69
C ILE A 87 1.03 -3.73 9.34
N PRO A 88 1.36 -2.46 8.99
CA PRO A 88 1.98 -2.18 7.70
C PRO A 88 3.32 -2.88 7.50
N GLU A 89 4.16 -2.96 8.53
CA GLU A 89 5.43 -3.68 8.46
C GLU A 89 5.18 -5.19 8.22
N THR A 90 4.21 -5.78 8.94
CA THR A 90 3.80 -7.18 8.73
C THR A 90 3.34 -7.45 7.30
N VAL A 91 2.50 -6.58 6.73
CA VAL A 91 1.99 -6.72 5.35
C VAL A 91 3.11 -6.56 4.34
N ALA A 92 4.05 -5.64 4.58
CA ALA A 92 5.20 -5.44 3.73
C ALA A 92 6.16 -6.63 3.75
N GLU A 93 6.48 -7.18 4.93
CA GLU A 93 7.32 -8.37 5.06
C GLU A 93 6.68 -9.60 4.41
N ALA A 94 5.37 -9.82 4.62
CA ALA A 94 4.64 -10.92 4.00
C ALA A 94 4.70 -10.83 2.46
N SER A 95 4.55 -9.61 1.92
CA SER A 95 4.75 -9.37 0.49
C SER A 95 6.20 -9.65 0.07
N GLY A 96 7.18 -9.26 0.88
CA GLY A 96 8.59 -9.52 0.60
C GLY A 96 8.94 -11.02 0.60
N VAL A 97 8.36 -11.80 1.52
CA VAL A 97 8.50 -13.26 1.54
C VAL A 97 7.90 -13.89 0.28
N ALA A 98 6.75 -13.37 -0.18
CA ALA A 98 6.17 -13.79 -1.45
C ALA A 98 7.10 -13.51 -2.64
N ALA A 99 7.83 -12.38 -2.63
CA ALA A 99 8.87 -12.07 -3.62
C ALA A 99 9.98 -13.13 -3.60
N LYS A 100 10.53 -13.43 -2.42
CA LYS A 100 11.60 -14.41 -2.25
C LYS A 100 11.20 -15.80 -2.73
N ALA A 101 9.99 -16.25 -2.40
CA ALA A 101 9.44 -17.50 -2.89
C ALA A 101 9.23 -17.48 -4.42
N SER A 102 8.76 -16.35 -4.97
CA SER A 102 8.55 -16.18 -6.41
C SER A 102 9.86 -16.17 -7.21
N ALA A 103 10.94 -15.63 -6.64
CA ALA A 103 12.26 -15.65 -7.23
C ALA A 103 12.80 -17.09 -7.36
N LEU A 104 12.63 -17.92 -6.32
CA LEU A 104 13.01 -19.34 -6.39
C LEU A 104 12.26 -20.12 -7.48
N LEU A 105 11.02 -19.73 -7.76
CA LEU A 105 10.13 -20.39 -8.72
C LEU A 105 10.07 -19.67 -10.08
N ALA A 106 10.97 -18.72 -10.34
CA ALA A 106 10.90 -17.87 -11.52
C ALA A 106 10.99 -18.69 -12.83
N SER A 107 11.86 -19.70 -12.88
CA SER A 107 11.99 -20.60 -14.04
C SER A 107 10.77 -21.49 -14.29
N GLU A 108 9.96 -21.72 -13.25
CA GLU A 108 8.76 -22.57 -13.32
C GLU A 108 7.47 -21.79 -13.58
N ARG A 109 7.57 -20.46 -13.69
CA ARG A 109 6.41 -19.59 -13.89
C ARG A 109 5.66 -19.99 -15.16
N ASN A 110 4.35 -20.21 -15.01
CA ASN A 110 3.41 -20.64 -16.05
C ASN A 110 3.54 -22.09 -16.55
N ASN A 111 4.56 -22.87 -16.17
CA ASN A 111 4.77 -24.24 -16.67
C ASN A 111 3.63 -25.22 -16.32
N LEU A 112 3.00 -25.05 -15.15
CA LEU A 112 1.89 -25.89 -14.67
C LEU A 112 0.54 -25.16 -14.66
N THR A 113 0.43 -24.05 -15.41
CA THR A 113 -0.81 -23.28 -15.48
C THR A 113 -1.66 -23.73 -16.67
N THR A 114 -2.96 -23.95 -16.44
CA THR A 114 -3.92 -24.22 -17.53
C THR A 114 -4.77 -22.98 -17.78
N LYS A 115 -4.68 -22.37 -18.96
CA LYS A 115 -5.55 -21.26 -19.35
C LYS A 115 -6.98 -21.82 -19.55
N LYS A 116 -7.95 -21.30 -18.80
CA LYS A 116 -9.36 -21.68 -18.97
C LYS A 116 -9.87 -21.19 -20.32
N THR A 117 -10.30 -22.12 -21.17
CA THR A 117 -10.87 -21.82 -22.49
C THR A 117 -12.39 -21.80 -22.40
N TYR A 118 -13.01 -20.79 -23.01
CA TYR A 118 -14.46 -20.68 -23.16
C TYR A 118 -14.87 -21.05 -24.59
N PRO A 119 -16.09 -21.57 -24.81
CA PRO A 119 -16.63 -21.69 -26.17
C PRO A 119 -16.75 -20.30 -26.84
N PRO A 120 -16.82 -20.24 -28.18
CA PRO A 120 -17.07 -18.98 -28.90
C PRO A 120 -18.33 -18.27 -28.39
N GLU A 121 -18.28 -16.94 -28.30
CA GLU A 121 -19.45 -16.16 -27.90
C GLU A 121 -20.56 -16.27 -28.95
N ILE A 122 -21.78 -16.56 -28.50
CA ILE A 122 -22.98 -16.62 -29.32
C ILE A 122 -23.38 -15.16 -29.64
N PRO A 123 -23.51 -14.79 -30.93
CA PRO A 123 -23.88 -13.44 -31.30
C PRO A 123 -25.37 -13.19 -31.03
N VAL A 124 -25.68 -12.39 -30.01
CA VAL A 124 -27.07 -12.10 -29.59
C VAL A 124 -27.51 -10.66 -29.88
N ARG A 125 -26.69 -9.90 -30.64
CA ARG A 125 -26.99 -8.50 -30.96
C ARG A 125 -28.12 -8.44 -31.98
N GLY A 126 -29.14 -7.64 -31.68
CA GLY A 126 -30.34 -7.52 -32.53
C GLY A 126 -31.37 -8.62 -32.32
N GLU A 127 -31.06 -9.65 -31.52
CA GLU A 127 -32.03 -10.66 -31.12
C GLU A 127 -32.98 -10.12 -30.04
N GLU A 128 -34.19 -10.67 -30.01
CA GLU A 128 -35.14 -10.41 -28.94
C GLU A 128 -34.59 -10.95 -27.60
N PRO A 129 -34.68 -10.19 -26.50
CA PRO A 129 -34.28 -10.69 -25.19
C PRO A 129 -35.08 -11.93 -24.79
N ARG A 130 -34.35 -12.96 -24.33
CA ARG A 130 -34.87 -14.21 -23.77
C ARG A 130 -34.19 -14.42 -22.43
N ILE A 131 -34.90 -14.10 -21.35
CA ILE A 131 -34.35 -13.97 -20.01
C ILE A 131 -34.60 -15.26 -19.21
N GLY A 132 -33.55 -15.83 -18.65
CA GLY A 132 -33.61 -16.88 -17.63
C GLY A 132 -33.41 -16.31 -16.24
N VAL A 133 -34.33 -16.57 -15.32
CA VAL A 133 -34.28 -16.08 -13.93
C VAL A 133 -34.11 -17.25 -12.96
N PHE A 134 -33.02 -17.27 -12.21
CA PHE A 134 -32.73 -18.34 -11.24
C PHE A 134 -32.75 -17.79 -9.81
N ILE A 135 -33.68 -18.26 -8.98
CA ILE A 135 -33.92 -17.74 -7.63
C ILE A 135 -33.38 -18.72 -6.58
N CYS A 136 -32.47 -18.25 -5.73
CA CYS A 136 -31.78 -19.08 -4.74
C CYS A 136 -32.52 -19.11 -3.39
N HIS A 137 -32.60 -20.28 -2.75
CA HIS A 137 -33.00 -20.40 -1.34
C HIS A 137 -31.84 -20.09 -0.38
N CYS A 138 -30.61 -20.43 -0.78
CA CYS A 138 -29.43 -20.36 0.08
C CYS A 138 -29.66 -21.11 1.42
N GLY A 139 -30.28 -22.28 1.34
CA GLY A 139 -30.82 -22.99 2.51
C GLY A 139 -31.94 -22.17 3.15
N ILE A 140 -31.81 -21.83 4.43
CA ILE A 140 -32.77 -21.00 5.15
C ILE A 140 -32.47 -19.49 5.07
N ASN A 141 -31.32 -19.11 4.50
CA ASN A 141 -30.89 -17.71 4.52
C ASN A 141 -31.79 -16.79 3.69
N ILE A 142 -32.29 -17.27 2.55
CA ILE A 142 -33.31 -16.58 1.75
C ILE A 142 -34.65 -17.27 1.94
N GLY A 143 -34.70 -18.59 1.72
CA GLY A 143 -35.94 -19.37 1.76
C GLY A 143 -36.62 -19.46 3.13
N GLY A 144 -35.95 -19.06 4.22
CA GLY A 144 -36.56 -18.97 5.56
C GLY A 144 -37.33 -17.68 5.81
N VAL A 145 -37.24 -16.69 4.90
CA VAL A 145 -37.88 -15.36 5.06
C VAL A 145 -38.63 -14.95 3.81
N VAL A 146 -38.02 -15.12 2.63
CA VAL A 146 -38.63 -14.82 1.33
C VAL A 146 -39.32 -16.07 0.81
N ASP A 147 -40.58 -15.96 0.39
CA ASP A 147 -41.28 -17.02 -0.33
C ASP A 147 -40.70 -17.13 -1.74
N VAL A 148 -39.66 -17.96 -1.87
CA VAL A 148 -38.96 -18.17 -3.14
C VAL A 148 -39.89 -18.73 -4.23
N PRO A 149 -40.75 -19.72 -3.97
CA PRO A 149 -41.79 -20.14 -4.93
C PRO A 149 -42.61 -18.98 -5.49
N GLU A 150 -43.13 -18.11 -4.62
CA GLU A 150 -43.95 -16.97 -5.03
C GLU A 150 -43.17 -15.95 -5.89
N VAL A 151 -41.86 -15.79 -5.63
CA VAL A 151 -40.98 -14.96 -6.46
C VAL A 151 -40.72 -15.59 -7.84
N VAL A 152 -40.64 -16.93 -7.92
CA VAL A 152 -40.48 -17.65 -9.20
C VAL A 152 -41.72 -17.47 -10.06
N GLU A 153 -42.91 -17.75 -9.51
CA GLU A 153 -44.19 -17.57 -10.22
C GLU A 153 -44.35 -16.13 -10.72
N PHE A 154 -44.00 -15.15 -9.88
CA PHE A 154 -43.98 -13.75 -10.30
C PHE A 154 -42.99 -13.49 -11.43
N ALA A 155 -41.77 -14.04 -11.37
CA ALA A 155 -40.75 -13.82 -12.39
C ALA A 155 -41.20 -14.34 -13.77
N GLU A 156 -41.94 -15.45 -13.82
CA GLU A 156 -42.52 -16.00 -15.06
C GLU A 156 -43.50 -15.04 -15.75
N THR A 157 -44.18 -14.17 -14.99
CA THR A 157 -45.10 -13.17 -15.55
C THR A 157 -44.41 -11.96 -16.18
N LEU A 158 -43.10 -11.79 -15.95
CA LEU A 158 -42.40 -10.59 -16.38
C LEU A 158 -42.07 -10.62 -17.88
N PRO A 159 -42.06 -9.46 -18.56
CA PRO A 159 -41.79 -9.41 -19.99
C PRO A 159 -40.46 -10.06 -20.36
N LYS A 160 -40.46 -10.86 -21.42
CA LYS A 160 -39.28 -11.53 -22.00
C LYS A 160 -38.62 -12.59 -21.10
N VAL A 161 -39.19 -12.90 -19.94
CA VAL A 161 -38.77 -14.06 -19.14
C VAL A 161 -39.30 -15.33 -19.82
N VAL A 162 -38.39 -16.18 -20.26
CA VAL A 162 -38.72 -17.45 -20.95
C VAL A 162 -38.53 -18.66 -20.05
N TYR A 163 -37.85 -18.48 -18.92
CA TYR A 163 -37.59 -19.51 -17.94
C TYR A 163 -37.37 -18.89 -16.56
N ALA A 164 -38.01 -19.45 -15.54
CA ALA A 164 -37.69 -19.15 -14.15
C ALA A 164 -37.61 -20.45 -13.34
N GLU A 165 -36.66 -20.54 -12.41
CA GLU A 165 -36.51 -21.71 -11.55
C GLU A 165 -36.02 -21.34 -10.16
N ARG A 166 -36.46 -22.12 -9.16
CA ARG A 166 -35.90 -22.11 -7.81
C ARG A 166 -34.78 -23.13 -7.65
N ASN A 167 -33.68 -22.72 -7.02
CA ASN A 167 -32.56 -23.59 -6.67
C ASN A 167 -32.29 -23.54 -5.15
N LEU A 168 -31.81 -24.64 -4.58
CA LEU A 168 -31.44 -24.67 -3.17
C LEU A 168 -30.16 -23.86 -2.91
N TYR A 169 -29.13 -24.10 -3.72
CA TYR A 169 -27.86 -23.36 -3.72
C TYR A 169 -27.42 -23.09 -5.16
N THR A 170 -27.77 -21.92 -5.71
CA THR A 170 -27.47 -21.59 -7.11
C THR A 170 -25.96 -21.59 -7.43
N CYS A 171 -25.10 -21.31 -6.45
CA CYS A 171 -23.64 -21.31 -6.63
C CYS A 171 -23.00 -22.70 -6.60
N SER A 172 -23.75 -23.76 -6.29
CA SER A 172 -23.24 -25.14 -6.31
C SER A 172 -22.84 -25.56 -7.74
N GLN A 173 -21.85 -26.45 -7.85
CA GLN A 173 -21.30 -26.87 -9.14
C GLN A 173 -22.37 -27.55 -10.01
N ASP A 174 -23.18 -28.44 -9.42
CA ASP A 174 -24.28 -29.13 -10.07
C ASP A 174 -25.34 -28.16 -10.61
N THR A 175 -25.68 -27.11 -9.84
CA THR A 175 -26.63 -26.10 -10.31
C THR A 175 -26.03 -25.23 -11.40
N GLN A 176 -24.74 -24.88 -11.34
CA GLN A 176 -24.07 -24.17 -12.44
C GLN A 176 -24.06 -24.99 -13.74
N ASP A 177 -23.81 -26.30 -13.66
CA ASP A 177 -23.88 -27.20 -14.81
C ASP A 177 -25.29 -27.26 -15.40
N LYS A 178 -26.31 -27.32 -14.53
CA LYS A 178 -27.71 -27.25 -14.94
C LYS A 178 -28.08 -25.91 -15.59
N ILE A 179 -27.63 -24.78 -15.05
CA ILE A 179 -27.84 -23.45 -15.65
C ILE A 179 -27.27 -23.41 -17.07
N LYS A 180 -26.06 -23.94 -17.28
CA LYS A 180 -25.45 -24.00 -18.63
C LYS A 180 -26.28 -24.81 -19.61
N GLN A 181 -26.85 -25.93 -19.16
CA GLN A 181 -27.72 -26.76 -19.99
C GLN A 181 -29.03 -26.05 -20.32
N ILE A 182 -29.69 -25.45 -19.34
CA ILE A 182 -30.93 -24.69 -19.50
C ILE A 182 -30.74 -23.51 -20.46
N ILE A 183 -29.60 -22.81 -20.37
CA ILE A 183 -29.28 -21.71 -21.29
C ILE A 183 -29.36 -22.17 -22.74
N LYS A 184 -28.84 -23.36 -23.04
CA LYS A 184 -28.87 -23.95 -24.38
C LYS A 184 -30.27 -24.45 -24.74
N ASP A 185 -30.89 -25.23 -23.87
CA ASP A 185 -32.19 -25.88 -24.13
C ASP A 185 -33.32 -24.86 -24.34
N GLN A 186 -33.29 -23.77 -23.59
CA GLN A 186 -34.31 -22.71 -23.64
C GLN A 186 -33.91 -21.53 -24.54
N ASN A 187 -32.76 -21.60 -25.22
CA ASN A 187 -32.21 -20.49 -26.01
C ASN A 187 -32.22 -19.17 -25.23
N ILE A 188 -31.75 -19.20 -23.98
CA ILE A 188 -31.66 -18.00 -23.13
C ILE A 188 -30.47 -17.18 -23.60
N ASN A 189 -30.67 -15.87 -23.78
CA ASN A 189 -29.61 -14.95 -24.15
C ASN A 189 -29.34 -13.86 -23.10
N ARG A 190 -30.07 -13.86 -21.98
CA ARG A 190 -29.86 -12.98 -20.81
C ARG A 190 -30.10 -13.78 -19.52
N VAL A 191 -29.22 -13.65 -18.53
CA VAL A 191 -29.32 -14.46 -17.30
C VAL A 191 -29.39 -13.56 -16.08
N ILE A 192 -30.33 -13.86 -15.20
CA ILE A 192 -30.48 -13.19 -13.91
C ILE A 192 -30.41 -14.25 -12.82
N VAL A 193 -29.60 -14.01 -11.79
CA VAL A 193 -29.59 -14.85 -10.59
C VAL A 193 -29.99 -14.01 -9.38
N ALA A 194 -31.13 -14.32 -8.77
CA ALA A 194 -31.58 -13.67 -7.55
C ALA A 194 -31.07 -14.46 -6.33
N SER A 195 -30.05 -13.91 -5.66
CA SER A 195 -29.37 -14.60 -4.55
C SER A 195 -28.66 -13.61 -3.59
N CYS A 196 -27.35 -13.74 -3.43
CA CYS A 196 -26.49 -12.96 -2.54
C CYS A 196 -25.91 -11.70 -3.21
N THR A 197 -24.88 -11.11 -2.59
CA THR A 197 -24.20 -9.92 -3.10
C THR A 197 -23.32 -10.16 -4.34
N PRO A 198 -23.36 -9.25 -5.35
CA PRO A 198 -22.51 -9.34 -6.55
C PRO A 198 -21.02 -9.29 -6.21
N ARG A 199 -20.65 -8.66 -5.08
CA ARG A 199 -19.26 -8.57 -4.60
C ARG A 199 -18.58 -9.94 -4.39
N THR A 200 -19.36 -11.01 -4.26
CA THR A 200 -18.85 -12.35 -3.97
C THR A 200 -18.98 -13.30 -5.16
N HIS A 201 -20.17 -13.37 -5.78
CA HIS A 201 -20.50 -14.43 -6.74
C HIS A 201 -20.79 -13.94 -8.16
N GLU A 202 -20.70 -12.64 -8.46
CA GLU A 202 -20.93 -12.15 -9.82
C GLU A 202 -19.95 -12.77 -10.82
N SER A 203 -18.65 -12.78 -10.50
CA SER A 203 -17.62 -13.38 -11.35
C SER A 203 -17.83 -14.89 -11.57
N LEU A 204 -18.36 -15.60 -10.55
CA LEU A 204 -18.70 -17.01 -10.66
C LEU A 204 -19.76 -17.23 -11.74
N PHE A 205 -20.90 -16.56 -11.63
CA PHE A 205 -22.01 -16.74 -12.58
C PHE A 205 -21.72 -16.16 -13.96
N GLN A 206 -20.96 -15.07 -14.04
CA GLN A 206 -20.42 -14.58 -15.30
C GLN A 206 -19.56 -15.66 -15.99
N ASN A 207 -18.72 -16.39 -15.25
CA ASN A 207 -17.97 -17.50 -15.83
C ASN A 207 -18.89 -18.68 -16.20
N THR A 208 -19.92 -18.98 -15.41
CA THR A 208 -20.92 -20.01 -15.73
C THR A 208 -21.60 -19.73 -17.08
N ILE A 209 -22.06 -18.50 -17.32
CA ILE A 209 -22.75 -18.17 -18.58
C ILE A 209 -21.78 -18.11 -19.77
N ARG A 210 -20.51 -17.75 -19.55
CA ARG A 210 -19.46 -17.82 -20.58
C ARG A 210 -19.17 -19.26 -21.01
N GLU A 211 -19.20 -20.20 -20.08
CA GLU A 211 -19.09 -21.64 -20.40
C GLU A 211 -20.30 -22.16 -21.23
N ALA A 212 -21.43 -21.45 -21.18
CA ALA A 212 -22.56 -21.70 -22.08
C ALA A 212 -22.48 -20.96 -23.43
N GLY A 213 -21.47 -20.09 -23.62
CA GLY A 213 -21.26 -19.29 -24.83
C GLY A 213 -21.86 -17.88 -24.77
N LEU A 214 -22.41 -17.43 -23.65
CA LEU A 214 -22.93 -16.06 -23.53
C LEU A 214 -21.85 -15.06 -23.10
N ASN A 215 -21.93 -13.84 -23.62
CA ASN A 215 -21.09 -12.74 -23.17
C ASN A 215 -21.36 -12.42 -21.68
N ARG A 216 -20.30 -12.18 -20.91
CA ARG A 216 -20.38 -12.01 -19.44
C ARG A 216 -21.27 -10.85 -18.98
N TYR A 217 -21.47 -9.83 -19.81
CA TYR A 217 -22.28 -8.65 -19.48
C TYR A 217 -23.77 -8.81 -19.81
N LEU A 218 -24.16 -10.01 -20.26
CA LEU A 218 -25.55 -10.43 -20.42
C LEU A 218 -26.11 -11.05 -19.13
N PHE A 219 -25.47 -10.75 -17.99
CA PHE A 219 -25.77 -11.29 -16.68
C PHE A 219 -25.97 -10.18 -15.65
N GLU A 220 -26.89 -10.37 -14.71
CA GLU A 220 -26.96 -9.57 -13.47
C GLU A 220 -27.28 -10.45 -12.25
N LEU A 221 -26.70 -10.07 -11.11
CA LEU A 221 -27.06 -10.64 -9.81
C LEU A 221 -28.05 -9.73 -9.07
N VAL A 222 -29.19 -10.26 -8.65
CA VAL A 222 -30.15 -9.56 -7.77
C VAL A 222 -29.87 -9.95 -6.33
N ASN A 223 -29.49 -8.98 -5.51
CA ASN A 223 -29.25 -9.23 -4.09
C ASN A 223 -30.57 -9.28 -3.31
N ILE A 224 -31.07 -10.49 -3.06
CA ILE A 224 -32.25 -10.75 -2.23
C ILE A 224 -31.90 -11.38 -0.87
N ARG A 225 -30.60 -11.48 -0.54
CA ARG A 225 -30.13 -11.97 0.77
C ARG A 225 -29.73 -10.83 1.69
N GLU A 226 -28.55 -10.24 1.47
CA GLU A 226 -28.03 -9.16 2.32
C GLU A 226 -28.91 -7.90 2.25
N HIS A 227 -29.51 -7.62 1.09
CA HIS A 227 -30.38 -6.45 0.91
C HIS A 227 -31.87 -6.74 1.14
N CYS A 228 -32.25 -8.00 1.40
CA CYS A 228 -33.64 -8.37 1.60
C CYS A 228 -33.82 -9.37 2.76
N SER A 229 -33.66 -10.68 2.55
CA SER A 229 -34.05 -11.69 3.55
C SER A 229 -33.40 -11.49 4.93
N TRP A 230 -32.11 -11.19 5.01
CA TRP A 230 -31.39 -11.03 6.28
C TRP A 230 -31.79 -9.79 7.07
N VAL A 231 -32.25 -8.74 6.39
CA VAL A 231 -32.61 -7.47 7.03
C VAL A 231 -34.11 -7.32 7.27
N HIS A 232 -34.94 -8.21 6.71
CA HIS A 232 -36.41 -8.22 6.86
C HIS A 232 -36.95 -9.52 7.48
N MET A 233 -36.17 -10.18 8.35
CA MET A 233 -36.53 -11.49 8.94
C MET A 233 -37.86 -11.48 9.71
N ARG A 234 -38.31 -10.30 10.17
CA ARG A 234 -39.57 -10.12 10.91
C ARG A 234 -40.75 -9.72 10.02
N GLU A 235 -40.53 -9.50 8.73
CA GLU A 235 -41.54 -9.02 7.79
C GLU A 235 -41.54 -9.84 6.49
N PRO A 236 -41.76 -11.17 6.55
CA PRO A 236 -41.59 -12.08 5.41
C PRO A 236 -42.44 -11.72 4.18
N ASN A 237 -43.67 -11.23 4.39
CA ASN A 237 -44.53 -10.78 3.29
C ASN A 237 -43.94 -9.54 2.59
N ASN A 238 -43.43 -8.57 3.35
CA ASN A 238 -42.77 -7.38 2.81
C ASN A 238 -41.43 -7.73 2.17
N ALA A 239 -40.69 -8.69 2.73
CA ALA A 239 -39.46 -9.21 2.15
C ALA A 239 -39.73 -9.86 0.79
N THR A 240 -40.76 -10.68 0.67
CA THR A 240 -41.18 -11.32 -0.59
C THR A 240 -41.61 -10.28 -1.63
N ALA A 241 -42.44 -9.31 -1.24
CA ALA A 241 -42.82 -8.20 -2.12
C ALA A 241 -41.61 -7.36 -2.58
N LYS A 242 -40.64 -7.12 -1.68
CA LYS A 242 -39.37 -6.44 -2.03
C LYS A 242 -38.54 -7.27 -3.00
N ALA A 243 -38.41 -8.58 -2.78
CA ALA A 243 -37.67 -9.48 -3.67
C ALA A 243 -38.27 -9.48 -5.08
N LYS A 244 -39.60 -9.55 -5.21
CA LYS A 244 -40.31 -9.42 -6.50
C LYS A 244 -39.95 -8.12 -7.21
N LYS A 245 -40.00 -6.98 -6.52
CA LYS A 245 -39.63 -5.67 -7.11
C LYS A 245 -38.16 -5.62 -7.55
N LEU A 246 -37.23 -6.14 -6.75
CA LEU A 246 -35.81 -6.19 -7.11
C LEU A 246 -35.57 -7.05 -8.37
N VAL A 247 -36.26 -8.19 -8.48
CA VAL A 247 -36.24 -9.04 -9.68
C VAL A 247 -36.84 -8.29 -10.88
N ALA A 248 -38.00 -7.66 -10.73
CA ALA A 248 -38.66 -6.90 -11.80
C ALA A 248 -37.79 -5.76 -12.34
N MET A 249 -37.18 -4.96 -11.46
CA MET A 249 -36.24 -3.90 -11.86
C MET A 249 -35.09 -4.47 -12.69
N THR A 250 -34.55 -5.61 -12.27
CA THR A 250 -33.41 -6.23 -12.94
C THR A 250 -33.79 -6.87 -14.27
N VAL A 251 -34.98 -7.47 -14.37
CA VAL A 251 -35.53 -7.96 -15.64
C VAL A 251 -35.71 -6.80 -16.63
N ALA A 252 -36.19 -5.65 -16.17
CA ALA A 252 -36.30 -4.45 -17.00
C ALA A 252 -34.93 -3.95 -17.50
N LYS A 253 -33.90 -3.97 -16.64
CA LYS A 253 -32.51 -3.67 -17.01
C LYS A 253 -31.98 -4.68 -18.05
N ALA A 254 -32.22 -5.97 -17.84
CA ALA A 254 -31.66 -7.07 -18.63
C ALA A 254 -32.21 -7.11 -20.06
N GLN A 255 -33.44 -6.64 -20.29
CA GLN A 255 -33.99 -6.44 -21.64
C GLN A 255 -33.12 -5.50 -22.50
N LEU A 256 -32.36 -4.61 -21.86
CA LEU A 256 -31.51 -3.63 -22.51
C LEU A 256 -30.02 -4.02 -22.49
N PHE A 257 -29.67 -5.23 -22.02
CA PHE A 257 -28.29 -5.69 -22.07
C PHE A 257 -27.84 -5.88 -23.51
N GLN A 258 -26.59 -5.49 -23.72
CA GLN A 258 -25.85 -5.70 -24.95
C GLN A 258 -24.55 -6.41 -24.59
N PRO A 259 -24.02 -7.30 -25.45
CA PRO A 259 -22.68 -7.82 -25.28
C PRO A 259 -21.69 -6.67 -25.16
N VAL A 260 -20.82 -6.73 -24.15
CA VAL A 260 -19.77 -5.74 -23.97
C VAL A 260 -18.43 -6.42 -24.19
N SER A 261 -17.64 -5.86 -25.10
CA SER A 261 -16.30 -6.33 -25.40
C SER A 261 -15.35 -5.87 -24.30
N GLU A 262 -14.55 -6.79 -23.78
CA GLU A 262 -13.39 -6.43 -22.96
C GLU A 262 -12.21 -6.14 -23.88
N ILE A 263 -11.46 -5.08 -23.58
CA ILE A 263 -10.16 -4.88 -24.21
C ILE A 263 -9.09 -5.56 -23.37
N SER A 264 -8.12 -6.16 -24.04
CA SER A 264 -6.90 -6.63 -23.40
C SER A 264 -5.76 -5.76 -23.87
N VAL A 265 -5.00 -5.23 -22.92
CA VAL A 265 -3.81 -4.44 -23.22
C VAL A 265 -2.60 -5.29 -22.89
N ASP A 266 -1.63 -5.33 -23.79
CA ASP A 266 -0.33 -5.94 -23.53
C ASP A 266 0.36 -5.23 -22.37
N ILE A 267 1.18 -5.99 -21.64
CA ILE A 267 2.01 -5.44 -20.57
C ILE A 267 3.45 -5.40 -21.06
N THR A 268 4.05 -4.23 -20.98
CA THR A 268 5.51 -4.08 -21.11
C THR A 268 6.16 -4.75 -19.91
N GLN A 269 6.79 -5.91 -20.10
CA GLN A 269 7.38 -6.75 -19.05
C GLN A 269 8.72 -6.22 -18.52
N VAL A 270 8.80 -4.89 -18.38
CA VAL A 270 9.96 -4.15 -17.89
C VAL A 270 9.51 -3.37 -16.66
N GLY A 271 10.36 -3.32 -15.62
CA GLY A 271 10.14 -2.50 -14.45
C GLY A 271 10.99 -1.23 -14.44
N LEU A 272 10.44 -0.13 -13.94
CA LEU A 272 11.22 1.08 -13.62
C LEU A 272 11.38 1.20 -12.12
N VAL A 273 12.60 1.42 -11.65
CA VAL A 273 12.90 1.76 -10.26
C VAL A 273 13.52 3.16 -10.21
N VAL A 274 12.95 4.04 -9.40
CA VAL A 274 13.37 5.45 -9.26
C VAL A 274 14.09 5.66 -7.94
N GLY A 275 15.41 5.80 -7.99
CA GLY A 275 16.30 6.02 -6.84
C GLY A 275 17.26 4.85 -6.62
N GLY A 276 18.57 5.11 -6.73
CA GLY A 276 19.65 4.12 -6.59
C GLY A 276 20.13 3.90 -5.15
N GLY A 277 19.29 4.15 -4.15
CA GLY A 277 19.58 3.83 -2.74
C GLY A 277 19.38 2.35 -2.42
N ILE A 278 19.66 1.93 -1.18
CA ILE A 278 19.50 0.53 -0.75
C ILE A 278 18.11 -0.06 -1.05
N ALA A 279 17.06 0.77 -0.98
CA ALA A 279 15.69 0.39 -1.35
C ALA A 279 15.59 0.05 -2.84
N GLY A 280 15.97 0.97 -3.72
CA GLY A 280 15.86 0.76 -5.17
C GLY A 280 16.81 -0.30 -5.70
N LEU A 281 18.04 -0.39 -5.17
CA LEU A 281 18.96 -1.48 -5.50
C LEU A 281 18.36 -2.85 -5.15
N THR A 282 17.73 -2.96 -3.97
CA THR A 282 17.06 -4.19 -3.54
C THR A 282 15.85 -4.51 -4.42
N ALA A 283 15.01 -3.52 -4.72
CA ALA A 283 13.83 -3.70 -5.56
C ALA A 283 14.20 -4.11 -7.00
N ALA A 284 15.23 -3.47 -7.58
CA ALA A 284 15.71 -3.78 -8.91
C ALA A 284 16.25 -5.21 -9.00
N LEU A 285 17.07 -5.63 -8.03
CA LEU A 285 17.53 -7.02 -7.97
C LEU A 285 16.39 -8.01 -7.77
N GLU A 286 15.40 -7.72 -6.93
CA GLU A 286 14.30 -8.64 -6.70
C GLU A 286 13.39 -8.80 -7.93
N LEU A 287 13.26 -7.77 -8.77
CA LEU A 287 12.60 -7.88 -10.07
C LEU A 287 13.44 -8.68 -11.08
N ALA A 288 14.75 -8.41 -11.13
CA ALA A 288 15.68 -9.08 -12.04
C ALA A 288 15.89 -10.56 -11.69
N ASP A 289 16.01 -10.90 -10.41
CA ASP A 289 16.08 -12.28 -9.89
C ASP A 289 14.80 -13.06 -10.23
N GLN A 290 13.68 -12.38 -10.52
CA GLN A 290 12.43 -12.95 -11.00
C GLN A 290 12.30 -13.02 -12.54
N GLY A 291 13.34 -12.60 -13.27
CA GLY A 291 13.47 -12.71 -14.72
C GLY A 291 13.01 -11.48 -15.52
N TYR A 292 12.65 -10.37 -14.89
CA TYR A 292 12.18 -9.17 -15.58
C TYR A 292 13.32 -8.20 -15.85
N ASP A 293 13.28 -7.53 -17.01
CA ASP A 293 14.20 -6.43 -17.32
C ASP A 293 13.84 -5.21 -16.46
N VAL A 294 14.84 -4.43 -16.05
CA VAL A 294 14.69 -3.31 -15.12
C VAL A 294 15.50 -2.10 -15.55
N TYR A 295 14.86 -0.94 -15.61
CA TYR A 295 15.53 0.35 -15.63
C TYR A 295 15.68 0.86 -14.19
N LEU A 296 16.91 1.15 -13.76
CA LEU A 296 17.19 1.79 -12.47
C LEU A 296 17.70 3.22 -12.69
N ILE A 297 16.87 4.21 -12.41
CA ILE A 297 17.23 5.64 -12.52
C ILE A 297 17.82 6.15 -11.21
N GLU A 298 18.97 6.78 -11.29
CA GLU A 298 19.62 7.50 -10.19
C GLU A 298 20.01 8.91 -10.64
N LYS A 299 19.57 9.92 -9.89
CA LYS A 299 19.82 11.33 -10.19
C LYS A 299 21.29 11.72 -10.02
N GLY A 300 22.00 11.05 -9.11
CA GLY A 300 23.40 11.31 -8.82
C GLY A 300 24.37 10.52 -9.71
N GLN A 301 25.66 10.81 -9.53
CA GLN A 301 26.75 10.14 -10.25
C GLN A 301 27.06 8.73 -9.72
N LYS A 302 26.52 8.35 -8.55
CA LYS A 302 26.86 7.09 -7.88
C LYS A 302 25.65 6.53 -7.13
N LEU A 303 25.45 5.22 -7.28
CA LEU A 303 24.50 4.42 -6.49
C LEU A 303 24.82 4.47 -4.97
N GLY A 304 23.88 3.96 -4.18
CA GLY A 304 24.04 3.62 -2.77
C GLY A 304 23.34 4.54 -1.77
N GLY A 305 22.84 5.70 -2.21
CA GLY A 305 22.05 6.61 -1.39
C GLY A 305 22.70 6.97 -0.05
N LEU A 306 21.90 7.07 1.02
CA LEU A 306 22.34 7.47 2.36
C LEU A 306 23.27 6.45 3.02
N VAL A 307 23.15 5.15 2.70
CA VAL A 307 23.93 4.07 3.33
C VAL A 307 25.43 4.23 3.04
N LYS A 308 25.82 4.94 1.97
CA LYS A 308 27.23 5.32 1.72
C LYS A 308 27.89 6.06 2.87
N LYS A 309 27.09 6.70 3.73
CA LYS A 309 27.56 7.49 4.87
C LYS A 309 27.34 6.79 6.22
N ILE A 310 26.97 5.51 6.21
CA ILE A 310 26.72 4.70 7.41
C ILE A 310 27.79 3.61 7.49
N HIS A 311 28.76 3.76 8.39
CA HIS A 311 29.94 2.90 8.47
C HIS A 311 29.79 1.73 9.44
N TYR A 312 28.89 1.86 10.41
CA TYR A 312 28.54 0.82 11.36
C TYR A 312 27.08 0.96 11.78
N ILE A 313 26.49 -0.12 12.29
CA ILE A 313 25.12 -0.19 12.83
C ILE A 313 25.16 -0.71 14.28
N LEU A 314 23.99 -0.86 14.92
CA LEU A 314 23.92 -1.35 16.31
C LEU A 314 24.26 -2.84 16.39
N GLU A 315 23.83 -3.57 15.37
CA GLU A 315 24.10 -4.97 15.15
C GLU A 315 25.52 -5.18 14.60
N ASP A 316 26.10 -6.38 14.74
CA ASP A 316 27.50 -6.68 14.32
C ASP A 316 27.69 -6.85 12.79
N ASP A 317 26.73 -6.38 12.00
CA ASP A 317 26.66 -6.47 10.55
C ASP A 317 27.41 -5.28 9.88
N ASP A 318 28.14 -5.52 8.77
CA ASP A 318 28.90 -4.46 8.05
C ASP A 318 28.06 -3.82 6.91
N PRO A 319 27.59 -2.57 7.07
CA PRO A 319 26.78 -1.88 6.06
C PRO A 319 27.54 -1.51 4.79
N GLN A 320 28.84 -1.23 4.87
CA GLN A 320 29.64 -0.85 3.71
C GLN A 320 29.94 -2.08 2.84
N ALA A 321 30.31 -3.20 3.46
CA ALA A 321 30.51 -4.45 2.75
C ALA A 321 29.22 -4.95 2.08
N TYR A 322 28.08 -4.86 2.78
CA TYR A 322 26.78 -5.20 2.20
C TYR A 322 26.43 -4.29 1.03
N LEU A 323 26.56 -2.97 1.19
CA LEU A 323 26.24 -2.02 0.14
C LEU A 323 27.09 -2.25 -1.12
N LYS A 324 28.39 -2.50 -0.94
CA LYS A 324 29.29 -2.81 -2.05
C LYS A 324 28.83 -4.06 -2.81
N LYS A 325 28.56 -5.16 -2.10
CA LYS A 325 28.05 -6.40 -2.71
C LYS A 325 26.73 -6.17 -3.46
N LEU A 326 25.85 -5.33 -2.91
CA LEU A 326 24.57 -5.01 -3.53
C LEU A 326 24.75 -4.22 -4.84
N ILE A 327 25.64 -3.23 -4.85
CA ILE A 327 25.98 -2.45 -6.04
C ILE A 327 26.67 -3.33 -7.10
N ASP A 328 27.62 -4.18 -6.69
CA ASP A 328 28.32 -5.10 -7.59
C ASP A 328 27.33 -6.07 -8.25
N ARG A 329 26.37 -6.61 -7.49
CA ARG A 329 25.29 -7.46 -8.03
C ARG A 329 24.41 -6.69 -9.02
N VAL A 330 24.04 -5.45 -8.72
CA VAL A 330 23.22 -4.63 -9.64
C VAL A 330 23.95 -4.35 -10.94
N ASN A 331 25.20 -3.90 -10.86
CA ASN A 331 26.01 -3.57 -12.05
C ASN A 331 26.40 -4.80 -12.87
N GLY A 332 26.50 -5.97 -12.24
CA GLY A 332 26.83 -7.24 -12.90
C GLY A 332 25.62 -8.02 -13.42
N ASN A 333 24.39 -7.50 -13.25
CA ASN A 333 23.16 -8.18 -13.67
C ASN A 333 22.75 -7.69 -15.08
N ASP A 334 22.61 -8.62 -16.02
CA ASP A 334 22.28 -8.36 -17.43
C ASP A 334 20.83 -7.89 -17.64
N LYS A 335 19.94 -8.13 -16.67
CA LYS A 335 18.56 -7.64 -16.64
C LYS A 335 18.42 -6.22 -16.11
N ILE A 336 19.46 -5.62 -15.53
CA ILE A 336 19.37 -4.28 -14.93
C ILE A 336 20.17 -3.27 -15.75
N THR A 337 19.47 -2.30 -16.31
CA THR A 337 20.09 -1.14 -16.95
C THR A 337 20.12 0.04 -15.98
N VAL A 338 21.32 0.41 -15.54
CA VAL A 338 21.54 1.52 -14.59
C VAL A 338 21.71 2.84 -15.32
N LEU A 339 20.94 3.85 -14.93
CA LEU A 339 20.92 5.19 -15.52
C LEU A 339 21.30 6.24 -14.47
N LEU A 340 22.60 6.55 -14.42
CA LEU A 340 23.14 7.59 -13.55
C LEU A 340 22.93 8.98 -14.15
N ASN A 341 23.01 10.03 -13.33
CA ASN A 341 22.82 11.42 -13.73
C ASN A 341 21.53 11.65 -14.53
N THR A 342 20.50 10.86 -14.26
CA THR A 342 19.27 10.83 -15.05
C THR A 342 18.10 11.27 -14.17
N ALA A 343 17.34 12.25 -14.65
CA ALA A 343 16.11 12.71 -14.04
C ALA A 343 14.93 12.44 -14.98
N ILE A 344 13.74 12.30 -14.41
CA ILE A 344 12.49 12.12 -15.16
C ILE A 344 11.94 13.50 -15.49
N GLU A 345 11.61 13.73 -16.76
CA GLU A 345 11.01 14.97 -17.26
C GLU A 345 9.48 14.88 -17.36
N ASP A 346 8.96 13.70 -17.73
CA ASP A 346 7.53 13.47 -17.90
C ASP A 346 7.19 11.98 -17.77
N ILE A 347 5.97 11.68 -17.31
CA ILE A 347 5.43 10.33 -17.19
C ILE A 347 4.03 10.31 -17.78
N THR A 348 3.84 9.52 -18.82
CA THR A 348 2.54 9.31 -19.46
C THR A 348 2.20 7.83 -19.52
N GLY A 349 0.97 7.51 -19.92
CA GLY A 349 0.48 6.14 -20.00
C GLY A 349 -0.20 5.67 -18.71
N TYR A 350 -0.26 4.35 -18.54
CA TYR A 350 -1.04 3.69 -17.50
C TYR A 350 -0.43 2.32 -17.16
N VAL A 351 -1.01 1.64 -16.15
CA VAL A 351 -0.56 0.33 -15.72
C VAL A 351 -0.31 -0.63 -16.89
N GLY A 352 0.91 -1.17 -16.96
CA GLY A 352 1.39 -2.04 -18.03
C GLY A 352 2.00 -1.32 -19.23
N ASN A 353 1.79 -0.01 -19.40
CA ASN A 353 2.21 0.76 -20.58
C ASN A 353 2.53 2.22 -20.21
N PHE A 354 3.53 2.44 -19.36
CA PHE A 354 4.04 3.76 -19.06
C PHE A 354 5.13 4.16 -20.04
N LYS A 355 5.15 5.44 -20.40
CA LYS A 355 6.22 6.08 -21.18
C LYS A 355 6.88 7.15 -20.34
N ILE A 356 8.19 7.06 -20.21
CA ILE A 356 9.00 7.89 -19.30
C ILE A 356 9.96 8.69 -20.16
N LYS A 357 9.85 10.02 -20.07
CA LYS A 357 10.82 10.92 -20.69
C LYS A 357 11.92 11.24 -19.69
N THR A 358 13.19 11.19 -20.12
CA THR A 358 14.33 11.43 -19.22
C THR A 358 15.33 12.45 -19.77
N THR A 359 16.07 13.07 -18.85
CA THR A 359 17.18 13.97 -19.19
C THR A 359 18.43 13.23 -19.70
N GLY A 360 18.52 11.92 -19.45
CA GLY A 360 19.71 11.11 -19.71
C GLY A 360 19.95 10.81 -21.19
N GLU A 361 20.84 9.85 -21.46
CA GLU A 361 21.14 9.37 -22.81
C GLU A 361 19.92 8.68 -23.44
N MET A 362 19.22 7.85 -22.67
CA MET A 362 17.96 7.25 -23.08
C MET A 362 16.79 8.21 -22.84
N LYS A 363 16.43 8.96 -23.88
CA LYS A 363 15.40 10.01 -23.81
C LYS A 363 13.99 9.49 -23.52
N GLU A 364 13.66 8.29 -23.98
CA GLU A 364 12.35 7.68 -23.78
C GLU A 364 12.52 6.22 -23.33
N LEU A 365 11.77 5.83 -22.29
CA LEU A 365 11.72 4.47 -21.76
C LEU A 365 10.27 4.00 -21.72
N GLU A 366 10.04 2.74 -22.07
CA GLU A 366 8.73 2.10 -21.90
C GLU A 366 8.81 1.07 -20.77
N THR A 367 7.82 1.09 -19.86
CA THR A 367 7.81 0.23 -18.66
C THR A 367 6.39 -0.17 -18.28
N GLY A 368 6.21 -1.35 -17.71
CA GLY A 368 4.90 -1.82 -17.25
C GLY A 368 4.53 -1.33 -15.85
N ILE A 369 5.53 -1.08 -15.01
CA ILE A 369 5.37 -0.67 -13.61
C ILE A 369 6.43 0.36 -13.22
N ILE A 370 6.17 1.09 -12.14
CA ILE A 370 7.11 2.03 -11.53
C ILE A 370 7.22 1.75 -10.02
N ILE A 371 8.44 1.63 -9.48
CA ILE A 371 8.72 1.56 -8.05
C ILE A 371 9.47 2.83 -7.63
N VAL A 372 8.88 3.58 -6.71
CA VAL A 372 9.44 4.82 -6.17
C VAL A 372 10.27 4.50 -4.91
N ALA A 373 11.56 4.85 -4.96
CA ALA A 373 12.56 4.57 -3.94
C ALA A 373 13.52 5.76 -3.72
N THR A 374 13.01 6.98 -3.86
CA THR A 374 13.80 8.24 -3.87
C THR A 374 14.51 8.55 -2.55
N GLY A 375 14.06 7.97 -1.44
CA GLY A 375 14.71 8.07 -0.14
C GLY A 375 14.54 9.45 0.50
N GLY A 376 15.60 9.90 1.18
CA GLY A 376 15.63 11.17 1.90
C GLY A 376 17.04 11.49 2.41
N PHE A 377 17.16 12.53 3.22
CA PHE A 377 18.44 13.06 3.70
C PHE A 377 18.36 13.61 5.12
N GLU A 378 19.53 13.82 5.74
CA GLU A 378 19.65 14.44 7.07
C GLU A 378 19.43 15.96 6.96
N TYR A 379 18.56 16.50 7.81
CA TYR A 379 18.35 17.93 7.98
C TYR A 379 19.65 18.64 8.37
N LYS A 380 19.87 19.84 7.84
CA LYS A 380 20.92 20.76 8.26
C LYS A 380 20.35 21.76 9.25
N PRO A 381 20.63 21.63 10.57
CA PRO A 381 20.04 22.49 11.60
C PRO A 381 20.33 23.98 11.38
N THR A 382 19.42 24.82 11.87
CA THR A 382 19.64 26.28 11.95
C THR A 382 19.70 26.75 13.41
N GLU A 383 19.23 25.90 14.31
CA GLU A 383 19.27 26.02 15.75
C GLU A 383 20.61 25.53 16.34
N TYR A 384 20.80 25.74 17.66
CA TYR A 384 21.94 25.23 18.41
C TYR A 384 23.32 25.66 17.88
N LEU A 385 23.42 26.84 17.26
CA LEU A 385 24.67 27.40 16.71
C LEU A 385 25.35 26.49 15.66
N TYR A 386 24.59 25.57 15.04
CA TYR A 386 25.10 24.73 13.96
C TYR A 386 25.60 25.59 12.79
N GLY A 387 26.78 25.25 12.28
CA GLY A 387 27.46 26.02 11.23
C GLY A 387 28.15 27.30 11.71
N GLN A 388 28.01 27.66 12.99
CA GLN A 388 28.71 28.81 13.60
C GLN A 388 29.95 28.37 14.39
N ASP A 389 29.97 27.14 14.92
CA ASP A 389 31.11 26.53 15.62
C ASP A 389 31.35 25.10 15.12
N GLU A 390 32.60 24.75 14.79
CA GLU A 390 32.99 23.44 14.23
C GLU A 390 32.83 22.27 15.22
N ARG A 391 32.69 22.56 16.52
CA ARG A 391 32.44 21.57 17.57
C ARG A 391 30.97 21.16 17.67
N ILE A 392 30.10 21.75 16.85
CA ILE A 392 28.67 21.45 16.79
C ILE A 392 28.39 20.72 15.49
N LEU A 393 28.13 19.42 15.60
CA LEU A 393 28.06 18.49 14.46
C LEU A 393 26.69 17.83 14.37
N THR A 394 26.30 17.34 13.20
CA THR A 394 25.21 16.35 13.12
C THR A 394 25.70 14.95 13.50
N GLN A 395 24.76 14.03 13.77
CA GLN A 395 25.12 12.62 14.03
C GLN A 395 25.88 11.98 12.86
N GLN A 396 25.56 12.33 11.61
CA GLN A 396 26.28 11.84 10.45
C GLN A 396 27.72 12.36 10.37
N GLU A 397 27.94 13.64 10.65
CA GLU A 397 29.28 14.25 10.69
C GLU A 397 30.11 13.67 11.85
N PHE A 398 29.46 13.48 13.00
CA PHE A 398 30.09 12.85 14.16
C PHE A 398 30.50 11.40 13.88
N GLU A 399 29.64 10.61 13.21
CA GLU A 399 29.98 9.25 12.80
C GLU A 399 31.21 9.21 11.88
N GLN A 400 31.31 10.15 10.93
CA GLN A 400 32.48 10.26 10.06
C GLN A 400 33.76 10.53 10.86
N LYS A 401 33.73 11.47 11.81
CA LYS A 401 34.88 11.74 12.69
C LYS A 401 35.25 10.54 13.56
N ILE A 402 34.29 9.78 14.07
CA ILE A 402 34.57 8.54 14.82
C ILE A 402 35.36 7.56 13.94
N VAL A 403 34.92 7.35 12.69
CA VAL A 403 35.56 6.40 11.76
C VAL A 403 36.95 6.85 11.35
N GLN A 404 37.17 8.16 11.22
CA GLN A 404 38.46 8.76 10.90
C GLN A 404 39.40 8.86 12.12
N ASN A 405 38.92 8.47 13.31
CA ASN A 405 39.63 8.61 14.58
C ASN A 405 40.02 10.07 14.89
N GLU A 406 39.13 11.01 14.56
CA GLU A 406 39.31 12.46 14.70
C GLU A 406 38.54 13.05 15.91
N VAL A 407 37.98 12.20 16.77
CA VAL A 407 37.25 12.65 17.97
C VAL A 407 38.24 12.86 19.12
N SER A 408 38.61 14.12 19.36
CA SER A 408 39.45 14.56 20.49
C SER A 408 38.61 15.29 21.55
N ALA A 409 37.55 14.64 22.04
CA ALA A 409 36.62 15.20 23.03
C ALA A 409 36.45 14.22 24.21
N LYS A 410 36.47 14.73 25.44
CA LYS A 410 36.27 13.95 26.68
C LYS A 410 34.87 14.10 27.25
N LYS A 411 34.16 15.19 26.92
CA LYS A 411 32.77 15.42 27.29
C LYS A 411 31.93 15.74 26.05
N ILE A 412 31.00 14.86 25.71
CA ILE A 412 30.15 14.97 24.53
C ILE A 412 28.68 15.02 24.95
N VAL A 413 27.94 15.97 24.40
CA VAL A 413 26.49 16.07 24.59
C VAL A 413 25.80 15.84 23.25
N MET A 414 24.83 14.92 23.22
CA MET A 414 23.98 14.65 22.06
C MET A 414 22.57 15.19 22.33
N ILE A 415 22.00 15.96 21.40
CA ILE A 415 20.67 16.55 21.54
C ILE A 415 19.71 15.83 20.59
N GLN A 416 18.66 15.22 21.16
CA GLN A 416 17.63 14.54 20.39
C GLN A 416 16.62 15.51 19.78
N CYS A 417 15.84 15.02 18.80
CA CYS A 417 14.72 15.74 18.18
C CYS A 417 15.08 17.08 17.52
N VAL A 418 16.33 17.31 17.13
CA VAL A 418 16.73 18.54 16.43
C VAL A 418 16.04 18.58 15.06
N GLY A 419 15.27 19.64 14.81
CA GLY A 419 14.42 19.77 13.63
C GLY A 419 13.22 18.80 13.53
N SER A 420 12.90 17.99 14.55
CA SER A 420 11.76 17.03 14.56
C SER A 420 10.88 17.22 15.80
N ARG A 421 9.63 16.78 15.74
CA ARG A 421 8.65 16.93 16.83
C ARG A 421 8.55 18.39 17.29
N ASN A 422 8.37 19.29 16.33
CA ASN A 422 8.17 20.72 16.54
C ASN A 422 7.04 21.22 15.62
N GLU A 423 6.70 22.50 15.70
CA GLU A 423 5.58 23.09 14.94
C GLU A 423 5.73 22.94 13.43
N VAL A 424 6.96 23.03 12.90
CA VAL A 424 7.25 22.91 11.46
C VAL A 424 7.22 21.45 11.00
N ARG A 425 7.70 20.54 11.85
CA ARG A 425 7.84 19.10 11.58
C ARG A 425 7.32 18.33 12.79
N PRO A 426 5.99 18.14 12.92
CA PRO A 426 5.39 17.54 14.11
C PRO A 426 5.72 16.04 14.25
N TYR A 427 6.32 15.45 13.23
CA TYR A 427 6.64 14.04 13.21
C TYR A 427 7.96 13.67 13.89
N CYS A 428 8.08 12.38 14.24
CA CYS A 428 9.33 11.79 14.72
C CYS A 428 10.11 11.18 13.56
N SER A 429 11.40 11.49 13.47
CA SER A 429 12.31 10.93 12.45
C SER A 429 12.67 9.45 12.65
N LYS A 430 12.04 8.75 13.62
CA LYS A 430 12.11 7.31 13.91
C LYS A 430 13.50 6.74 14.29
N ILE A 431 14.56 7.11 13.58
CA ILE A 431 15.90 6.50 13.66
C ILE A 431 16.87 7.25 14.60
N CYS A 432 16.61 8.51 14.92
CA CYS A 432 17.55 9.41 15.58
C CYS A 432 17.98 8.96 16.99
N CYS A 433 17.08 8.34 17.78
CA CYS A 433 17.43 7.79 19.09
C CYS A 433 18.41 6.62 18.97
N SER A 434 18.14 5.70 18.06
CA SER A 434 19.02 4.55 17.81
C SER A 434 20.37 4.96 17.24
N ILE A 435 20.43 5.98 16.37
CA ILE A 435 21.71 6.51 15.86
C ILE A 435 22.55 7.13 16.97
N ALA A 436 21.95 7.91 17.87
CA ALA A 436 22.66 8.50 19.00
C ALA A 436 23.25 7.43 19.93
N ILE A 437 22.43 6.43 20.28
CA ILE A 437 22.87 5.30 21.11
C ILE A 437 23.97 4.50 20.40
N LYS A 438 23.84 4.26 19.09
CA LYS A 438 24.86 3.59 18.27
C LYS A 438 26.21 4.31 18.35
N ASN A 439 26.22 5.61 18.11
CA ASN A 439 27.45 6.41 18.13
C ASN A 439 28.03 6.50 19.54
N ALA A 440 27.19 6.61 20.58
CA ALA A 440 27.62 6.59 21.98
C ALA A 440 28.28 5.26 22.38
N LEU A 441 27.67 4.12 22.01
CA LEU A 441 28.23 2.79 22.24
C LEU A 441 29.57 2.61 21.49
N LYS A 442 29.64 3.06 20.24
CA LYS A 442 30.88 3.00 19.48
C LYS A 442 31.99 3.81 20.14
N LEU A 443 31.69 5.01 20.62
CA LEU A 443 32.65 5.84 21.34
C LEU A 443 33.12 5.18 22.63
N LYS A 444 32.20 4.64 23.43
CA LYS A 444 32.53 3.89 24.66
C LYS A 444 33.40 2.67 24.40
N SER A 445 33.26 2.02 23.23
CA SER A 445 34.14 0.91 22.84
C SER A 445 35.58 1.34 22.52
N LEU A 446 35.79 2.61 22.15
CA LEU A 446 37.10 3.19 21.86
C LEU A 446 37.75 3.78 23.13
N ASP A 447 36.96 4.46 23.96
CA ASP A 447 37.39 5.07 25.21
C ASP A 447 36.25 5.07 26.24
N LEU A 448 36.38 4.23 27.27
CA LEU A 448 35.38 4.09 28.34
C LEU A 448 35.26 5.36 29.21
N ASP A 449 36.34 6.15 29.32
CA ASP A 449 36.41 7.34 30.18
C ASP A 449 35.68 8.54 29.56
N THR A 450 35.37 8.50 28.26
CA THR A 450 34.63 9.58 27.62
C THR A 450 33.23 9.73 28.22
N GLN A 451 32.91 10.93 28.68
CA GLN A 451 31.61 11.27 29.25
C GLN A 451 30.62 11.61 28.12
N VAL A 452 29.55 10.82 28.02
CA VAL A 452 28.51 11.02 27.02
C VAL A 452 27.20 11.34 27.72
N PHE A 453 26.54 12.40 27.26
CA PHE A 453 25.21 12.82 27.70
C PHE A 453 24.27 12.81 26.49
N ILE A 454 23.10 12.18 26.59
CA ILE A 454 22.05 12.21 25.57
C ILE A 454 20.85 12.95 26.17
N LEU A 455 20.56 14.13 25.62
CA LEU A 455 19.44 14.97 26.03
C LEU A 455 18.22 14.58 25.20
N TYR A 456 17.13 14.17 25.83
CA TYR A 456 15.98 13.59 25.13
C TYR A 456 14.62 14.02 25.68
N ARG A 457 13.57 13.91 24.85
CA ARG A 457 12.18 13.99 25.32
C ARG A 457 11.64 12.61 25.68
N ASP A 458 11.75 11.70 24.71
CA ASP A 458 11.46 10.26 24.84
C ASP A 458 12.56 9.47 24.12
N ILE A 459 13.02 8.37 24.71
CA ILE A 459 13.86 7.40 24.01
C ILE A 459 12.96 6.43 23.24
N ARG A 460 13.17 6.31 21.93
CA ARG A 460 12.35 5.49 21.03
C ARG A 460 13.16 4.35 20.41
N THR A 461 13.55 3.38 21.23
CA THR A 461 14.29 2.16 20.87
C THR A 461 13.40 0.93 20.80
N TYR A 462 12.36 0.99 19.96
CA TYR A 462 11.35 -0.08 19.88
C TYR A 462 11.91 -1.43 19.36
N GLY A 463 11.16 -2.49 19.67
CA GLY A 463 11.53 -3.86 19.32
C GLY A 463 12.77 -4.33 20.08
N PHE A 464 13.68 -5.02 19.40
CA PHE A 464 14.91 -5.51 20.02
C PHE A 464 15.95 -4.42 20.30
N LYS A 465 15.68 -3.15 19.94
CA LYS A 465 16.64 -2.07 20.11
C LYS A 465 16.75 -1.58 21.56
N GLU A 466 15.80 -1.94 22.42
CA GLU A 466 15.79 -1.54 23.83
C GLU A 466 17.01 -2.05 24.60
N GLU A 467 17.53 -3.22 24.24
CA GLU A 467 18.75 -3.77 24.84
C GLU A 467 19.98 -2.86 24.62
N TYR A 468 20.08 -2.19 23.47
CA TYR A 468 21.19 -1.27 23.23
C TYR A 468 21.07 0.00 24.07
N TYR A 469 19.84 0.43 24.39
CA TYR A 469 19.61 1.52 25.32
C TYR A 469 20.04 1.11 26.74
N GLU A 470 19.65 -0.08 27.20
CA GLU A 470 20.11 -0.65 28.47
C GLU A 470 21.63 -0.74 28.54
N LYS A 471 22.27 -1.34 27.53
CA LYS A 471 23.74 -1.44 27.43
C LYS A 471 24.43 -0.08 27.46
N ALA A 472 23.87 0.94 26.81
CA ALA A 472 24.46 2.28 26.84
C ALA A 472 24.44 2.87 28.27
N ARG A 473 23.37 2.64 29.03
CA ARG A 473 23.27 3.06 30.43
C ARG A 473 24.27 2.33 31.32
N GLU A 474 24.42 1.01 31.12
CA GLU A 474 25.42 0.20 31.85
C GLU A 474 26.86 0.69 31.63
N LEU A 475 27.16 1.17 30.42
CA LEU A 475 28.46 1.75 30.07
C LEU A 475 28.62 3.22 30.50
N GLY A 476 27.69 3.75 31.30
CA GLY A 476 27.75 5.09 31.87
C GLY A 476 27.43 6.21 30.88
N VAL A 477 26.63 5.95 29.84
CA VAL A 477 26.01 7.02 29.04
C VAL A 477 24.88 7.63 29.88
N ASN A 478 24.95 8.95 30.07
CA ASN A 478 23.97 9.69 30.87
C ASN A 478 22.80 10.11 29.98
N PHE A 479 21.58 9.85 30.42
CA PHE A 479 20.37 10.26 29.71
C PHE A 479 19.66 11.32 30.53
N ILE A 480 19.44 12.50 29.96
CA ILE A 480 18.80 13.62 30.66
C ILE A 480 17.54 14.02 29.90
N GLN A 481 16.40 13.91 30.57
CA GLN A 481 15.11 14.24 29.98
C GLN A 481 14.89 15.76 29.99
N TYR A 482 14.37 16.31 28.88
CA TYR A 482 13.93 17.70 28.77
C TYR A 482 12.50 17.81 28.21
N GLU A 483 11.86 18.95 28.46
CA GLU A 483 10.50 19.24 28.01
C GLU A 483 10.48 20.00 26.68
N GLU A 484 9.40 19.83 25.92
CA GLU A 484 9.23 20.50 24.62
C GLU A 484 9.27 22.03 24.72
N ASN A 485 8.64 22.59 25.74
CA ASN A 485 8.57 24.02 26.01
C ASN A 485 9.82 24.56 26.75
N ARG A 486 10.77 23.69 27.12
CA ARG A 486 12.01 24.04 27.80
C ARG A 486 13.19 23.26 27.22
N PRO A 487 13.51 23.48 25.93
CA PRO A 487 14.62 22.80 25.27
C PRO A 487 15.97 23.20 25.90
N PRO A 488 17.04 22.43 25.66
CA PRO A 488 18.39 22.85 26.01
C PRO A 488 18.74 24.18 25.32
N GLU A 489 19.61 24.97 25.95
CA GLU A 489 20.13 26.22 25.39
C GLU A 489 21.65 26.09 25.27
N ILE A 490 22.22 26.67 24.20
CA ILE A 490 23.66 26.66 23.95
C ILE A 490 24.13 28.10 23.74
N ASP A 491 25.14 28.47 24.51
CA ASP A 491 25.86 29.73 24.40
C ASP A 491 27.35 29.47 24.18
N LEU A 492 28.02 30.43 23.55
CA LEU A 492 29.48 30.47 23.44
C LEU A 492 30.02 31.53 24.40
N ASN A 493 30.80 31.10 25.39
CA ASN A 493 31.42 31.99 26.36
C ASN A 493 32.90 31.68 26.50
N ASP A 494 33.78 32.68 26.35
CA ASP A 494 35.24 32.53 26.40
C ASP A 494 35.78 31.35 25.54
N ASN A 495 35.23 31.20 24.33
CA ASN A 495 35.54 30.10 23.41
C ASN A 495 35.20 28.68 23.93
N LYS A 496 34.40 28.57 25.00
CA LYS A 496 33.81 27.32 25.50
C LYS A 496 32.34 27.24 25.10
N ILE A 497 31.87 26.01 24.87
CA ILE A 497 30.45 25.75 24.73
C ILE A 497 29.87 25.64 26.13
N GLN A 498 28.86 26.45 26.43
CA GLN A 498 28.08 26.36 27.64
C GLN A 498 26.66 25.89 27.28
N LEU A 499 26.26 24.75 27.82
CA LEU A 499 24.95 24.17 27.60
C LEU A 499 24.13 24.19 28.89
N SER A 500 22.95 24.80 28.82
CA SER A 500 21.98 24.86 29.92
C SER A 500 20.82 23.91 29.64
N ILE A 501 20.43 23.09 30.63
CA ILE A 501 19.25 22.22 30.52
C ILE A 501 18.56 22.12 31.88
N PHE A 502 17.24 22.22 31.91
CA PHE A 502 16.48 21.91 33.12
C PHE A 502 16.31 20.39 33.25
N ASN A 503 16.86 19.81 34.31
CA ASN A 503 16.73 18.39 34.59
C ASN A 503 15.46 18.12 35.41
N LEU A 504 14.55 17.34 34.84
CA LEU A 504 13.29 16.97 35.48
C LEU A 504 13.48 16.11 36.73
N ASP A 505 14.53 15.28 36.77
CA ASP A 505 14.76 14.40 37.91
C ASP A 505 15.31 15.18 39.13
N SER A 506 16.13 16.21 38.90
CA SER A 506 16.71 17.03 39.98
C SER A 506 15.99 18.35 40.23
N GLN A 507 14.98 18.69 39.40
CA GLN A 507 14.24 19.96 39.47
C GLN A 507 15.15 21.20 39.45
N SER A 508 16.27 21.14 38.73
CA SER A 508 17.29 22.18 38.70
C SER A 508 17.86 22.38 37.30
N VAL A 509 18.37 23.59 37.03
CA VAL A 509 19.14 23.85 35.81
C VAL A 509 20.53 23.24 35.97
N LEU A 510 20.87 22.31 35.08
CA LEU A 510 22.21 21.78 34.91
C LEU A 510 22.98 22.61 33.88
N GLN A 511 24.22 22.92 34.21
CA GLN A 511 25.17 23.58 33.33
C GLN A 511 26.24 22.57 32.92
N LEU A 512 26.38 22.35 31.62
CA LEU A 512 27.38 21.47 31.05
C LEU A 512 28.33 22.28 30.17
N GLU A 513 29.64 22.06 30.32
CA GLU A 513 30.67 22.56 29.39
C GLU A 513 31.16 21.39 28.52
N PRO A 514 30.46 21.04 27.42
CA PRO A 514 30.91 19.97 26.52
C PRO A 514 32.06 20.42 25.63
N ASP A 515 32.94 19.49 25.29
CA ASP A 515 33.97 19.67 24.24
C ASP A 515 33.33 19.57 22.84
N LEU A 516 32.25 18.82 22.72
CA LEU A 516 31.53 18.57 21.47
C LEU A 516 30.02 18.46 21.70
N VAL A 517 29.24 19.08 20.81
CA VAL A 517 27.78 18.92 20.75
C VAL A 517 27.39 18.20 19.47
N VAL A 518 26.55 17.17 19.59
CA VAL A 518 26.09 16.36 18.47
C VAL A 518 24.57 16.46 18.33
N LEU A 519 24.10 16.93 17.19
CA LEU A 519 22.70 17.18 16.90
C LEU A 519 22.11 15.96 16.19
N SER A 520 21.15 15.30 16.83
CA SER A 520 20.37 14.22 16.22
C SER A 520 19.28 14.80 15.34
N ALA A 521 19.72 15.30 14.17
CA ALA A 521 18.93 16.04 13.20
C ALA A 521 17.81 15.20 12.56
N ALA A 522 16.78 15.89 12.09
CA ALA A 522 15.63 15.32 11.43
C ALA A 522 15.98 14.59 10.13
N PHE A 523 15.14 13.64 9.73
CA PHE A 523 15.18 13.02 8.42
C PHE A 523 14.15 13.69 7.53
N LEU A 524 14.58 14.19 6.37
CA LEU A 524 13.73 14.90 5.41
C LEU A 524 13.51 14.06 4.14
N PRO A 525 12.33 14.16 3.50
CA PRO A 525 12.12 13.58 2.18
C PRO A 525 12.96 14.33 1.14
N THR A 526 13.23 13.68 0.00
CA THR A 526 13.71 14.41 -1.19
C THR A 526 12.64 15.35 -1.75
N GLU A 527 13.04 16.29 -2.61
CA GLU A 527 12.09 17.09 -3.40
C GLU A 527 11.26 16.20 -4.32
N ASN A 528 10.06 15.84 -3.85
CA ASN A 528 9.20 14.84 -4.49
C ASN A 528 8.04 15.47 -5.27
N LYS A 529 7.80 16.78 -5.16
CA LYS A 529 6.59 17.44 -5.67
C LYS A 529 6.38 17.20 -7.17
N ASP A 530 7.40 17.46 -7.98
CA ASP A 530 7.31 17.32 -9.43
C ASP A 530 7.10 15.85 -9.83
N LEU A 531 7.84 14.93 -9.20
CA LEU A 531 7.68 13.49 -9.43
C LEU A 531 6.28 12.99 -9.03
N ALA A 532 5.76 13.44 -7.88
CA ALA A 532 4.44 13.09 -7.41
C ALA A 532 3.34 13.59 -8.35
N GLN A 533 3.50 14.81 -8.90
CA GLN A 533 2.59 15.36 -9.89
C GLN A 533 2.60 14.55 -11.19
N MET A 534 3.78 14.19 -11.70
CA MET A 534 3.93 13.35 -12.90
C MET A 534 3.31 11.95 -12.70
N LEU A 535 3.54 11.34 -11.53
CA LEU A 535 2.97 10.04 -11.17
C LEU A 535 1.46 10.11 -10.82
N LYS A 536 0.91 11.31 -10.62
CA LYS A 536 -0.44 11.57 -10.09
C LYS A 536 -0.69 10.86 -8.76
N VAL A 537 0.26 10.98 -7.83
CA VAL A 537 0.19 10.38 -6.49
C VAL A 537 0.30 11.44 -5.39
N PRO A 538 -0.36 11.25 -4.24
CA PRO A 538 -0.33 12.23 -3.16
C PRO A 538 1.00 12.23 -2.40
N LEU A 539 1.34 13.40 -1.87
CA LEU A 539 2.32 13.58 -0.79
C LEU A 539 1.57 13.90 0.51
N ASP A 540 2.18 13.54 1.64
CA ASP A 540 1.74 14.02 2.94
C ASP A 540 2.13 15.49 3.14
N GLN A 541 1.67 16.09 4.25
CA GLN A 541 1.97 17.49 4.59
C GLN A 541 3.47 17.79 4.80
N ASN A 542 4.30 16.75 4.92
CA ASN A 542 5.75 16.86 5.17
C ASN A 542 6.58 16.60 3.90
N GLY A 543 5.96 16.26 2.77
CA GLY A 543 6.61 15.98 1.50
C GLY A 543 7.00 14.52 1.25
N PHE A 544 6.59 13.58 2.13
CA PHE A 544 6.75 12.15 1.89
C PHE A 544 5.64 11.61 1.00
N PHE A 545 5.92 10.53 0.27
CA PHE A 545 4.89 9.84 -0.52
C PHE A 545 3.88 9.15 0.38
N LEU A 546 2.60 9.33 0.08
CA LEU A 546 1.49 8.73 0.83
C LEU A 546 1.02 7.44 0.13
N GLU A 547 1.04 6.33 0.86
CA GLU A 547 0.55 5.03 0.39
C GLU A 547 -0.97 5.02 0.13
N ALA A 548 -1.45 4.00 -0.60
CA ALA A 548 -2.87 3.82 -0.88
C ALA A 548 -3.70 3.58 0.40
N HIS A 549 -3.13 2.86 1.38
CA HIS A 549 -3.77 2.62 2.66
C HIS A 549 -2.74 2.22 3.72
N ALA A 550 -2.70 2.97 4.83
CA ALA A 550 -1.70 2.86 5.91
C ALA A 550 -1.49 1.48 6.52
N LYS A 551 -2.47 0.58 6.41
CA LYS A 551 -2.39 -0.81 6.92
C LYS A 551 -2.38 -1.88 5.81
N LEU A 552 -3.38 -1.86 4.94
CA LEU A 552 -3.64 -2.95 3.98
C LEU A 552 -2.85 -2.85 2.67
N ARG A 553 -2.42 -1.64 2.28
CA ARG A 553 -1.68 -1.39 1.03
C ARG A 553 -0.52 -0.42 1.27
N PRO A 554 0.45 -0.76 2.15
CA PRO A 554 1.52 0.14 2.54
C PRO A 554 2.62 0.30 1.46
N LEU A 555 2.55 -0.48 0.38
CA LEU A 555 3.55 -0.54 -0.69
C LEU A 555 3.00 -0.11 -2.05
N ASP A 556 1.70 0.18 -2.12
CA ASP A 556 1.00 0.53 -3.35
C ASP A 556 0.62 2.01 -3.29
N PHE A 557 0.61 2.70 -4.42
CA PHE A 557 -0.15 3.94 -4.55
C PHE A 557 -1.61 3.65 -4.91
N ALA A 558 -2.47 4.66 -4.77
CA ALA A 558 -3.85 4.58 -5.25
C ALA A 558 -3.90 4.40 -6.77
N THR A 559 -2.92 4.96 -7.49
CA THR A 559 -2.69 4.79 -8.91
C THR A 559 -2.09 3.39 -9.19
N ASP A 560 -2.79 2.60 -10.00
CA ASP A 560 -2.37 1.23 -10.33
C ASP A 560 -1.03 1.20 -11.08
N GLY A 561 -0.22 0.18 -10.83
CA GLY A 561 1.08 -0.01 -11.49
C GLY A 561 2.24 0.80 -10.90
N ILE A 562 1.97 1.64 -9.89
CA ILE A 562 2.97 2.45 -9.21
C ILE A 562 3.07 1.99 -7.74
N PHE A 563 4.29 1.73 -7.29
CA PHE A 563 4.60 1.18 -5.98
C PHE A 563 5.61 2.06 -5.24
N LEU A 564 5.68 1.89 -3.92
CA LEU A 564 6.46 2.71 -3.02
C LEU A 564 7.25 1.84 -2.06
N CYS A 565 8.53 2.20 -1.81
CA CYS A 565 9.32 1.52 -0.80
C CYS A 565 10.37 2.41 -0.12
N GLY A 566 10.77 2.00 1.07
CA GLY A 566 11.89 2.57 1.81
C GLY A 566 11.60 3.96 2.35
N ALA A 567 12.66 4.78 2.42
CA ALA A 567 12.59 6.08 3.07
C ALA A 567 11.85 7.17 2.26
N ALA A 568 11.45 6.87 1.02
CA ALA A 568 10.59 7.76 0.22
C ALA A 568 9.20 7.94 0.85
N GLN A 569 8.72 6.92 1.56
CA GLN A 569 7.43 6.95 2.27
C GLN A 569 7.55 7.57 3.67
N TRP A 570 8.64 7.28 4.39
CA TRP A 570 8.83 7.71 5.78
C TRP A 570 10.21 7.31 6.28
N PRO A 571 10.84 7.99 7.26
CA PRO A 571 12.08 7.54 7.90
C PRO A 571 11.98 6.11 8.44
N LYS A 572 12.94 5.25 8.09
CA LYS A 572 12.92 3.80 8.40
C LYS A 572 14.32 3.24 8.64
N PHE A 573 14.38 2.11 9.33
CA PHE A 573 15.61 1.34 9.46
C PHE A 573 15.97 0.59 8.18
N ILE A 574 17.21 0.11 8.09
CA ILE A 574 17.73 -0.60 6.91
C ILE A 574 16.95 -1.91 6.66
N ASN A 575 16.72 -2.71 7.69
CA ASN A 575 15.96 -3.96 7.60
C ASN A 575 14.54 -3.71 7.08
N GLU A 576 13.84 -2.71 7.62
CA GLU A 576 12.50 -2.31 7.18
C GLU A 576 12.52 -1.87 5.70
N THR A 577 13.55 -1.12 5.31
CA THR A 577 13.72 -0.64 3.94
C THR A 577 13.93 -1.79 2.95
N ILE A 578 14.77 -2.77 3.31
CA ILE A 578 15.01 -3.97 2.49
C ILE A 578 13.73 -4.80 2.38
N ALA A 579 13.02 -5.02 3.49
CA ALA A 579 11.76 -5.77 3.50
C ALA A 579 10.69 -5.09 2.62
N GLN A 580 10.49 -3.77 2.76
CA GLN A 580 9.56 -3.02 1.92
C GLN A 580 9.95 -3.06 0.44
N ALA A 581 11.24 -2.95 0.11
CA ALA A 581 11.70 -3.00 -1.29
C ALA A 581 11.39 -4.35 -1.95
N LYS A 582 11.64 -5.46 -1.23
CA LYS A 582 11.25 -6.81 -1.69
C LYS A 582 9.73 -6.94 -1.82
N GLY A 583 8.99 -6.40 -0.84
CA GLY A 583 7.54 -6.37 -0.90
C GLY A 583 7.01 -5.59 -2.12
N ALA A 584 7.56 -4.42 -2.41
CA ALA A 584 7.15 -3.60 -3.55
C ALA A 584 7.43 -4.31 -4.87
N ALA A 585 8.58 -5.01 -4.98
CA ALA A 585 8.86 -5.87 -6.13
C ALA A 585 7.82 -7.00 -6.25
N ALA A 586 7.44 -7.69 -5.16
CA ALA A 586 6.38 -8.70 -5.18
C ALA A 586 5.05 -8.13 -5.70
N ARG A 587 4.64 -6.97 -5.18
CA ARG A 587 3.41 -6.29 -5.62
C ARG A 587 3.48 -5.94 -7.11
N ALA A 588 4.61 -5.41 -7.58
CA ALA A 588 4.84 -5.12 -8.99
C ALA A 588 4.78 -6.35 -9.90
N THR A 589 5.35 -7.49 -9.45
CA THR A 589 5.31 -8.73 -10.24
C THR A 589 3.91 -9.32 -10.41
N THR A 590 2.92 -8.94 -9.59
CA THR A 590 1.52 -9.32 -9.83
C THR A 590 0.95 -8.74 -11.14
N ILE A 591 1.60 -7.69 -11.67
CA ILE A 591 1.31 -7.07 -12.96
C ILE A 591 2.25 -7.65 -14.02
N LEU A 592 3.57 -7.57 -13.81
CA LEU A 592 4.56 -8.01 -14.81
C LEU A 592 4.47 -9.50 -15.18
N SER A 593 3.95 -10.35 -14.30
CA SER A 593 3.76 -11.78 -14.57
C SER A 593 2.66 -12.09 -15.58
N LYS A 594 1.85 -11.10 -15.95
CA LYS A 594 0.79 -11.24 -16.95
C LYS A 594 1.30 -10.74 -18.30
N GLU A 595 0.94 -11.43 -19.37
CA GLU A 595 1.18 -10.94 -20.73
C GLU A 595 0.24 -9.79 -21.08
N LYS A 596 -0.99 -9.86 -20.56
CA LYS A 596 -2.07 -8.91 -20.83
C LYS A 596 -2.85 -8.61 -19.57
N ILE A 597 -3.32 -7.38 -19.44
CA ILE A 597 -4.38 -7.00 -18.49
C ILE A 597 -5.68 -6.83 -19.27
N THR A 598 -6.70 -7.56 -18.83
CA THR A 598 -8.07 -7.34 -19.29
C THR A 598 -8.66 -6.18 -18.52
N VAL A 599 -9.05 -5.13 -19.23
CA VAL A 599 -9.78 -4.01 -18.64
C VAL A 599 -11.26 -4.38 -18.59
N ILE A 600 -11.92 -3.97 -17.51
CA ILE A 600 -13.36 -4.16 -17.33
C ILE A 600 -14.06 -3.58 -18.56
N GLY A 601 -14.87 -4.37 -19.28
CA GLY A 601 -15.56 -3.93 -20.50
C GLY A 601 -16.56 -2.78 -20.28
N ALA A 602 -17.03 -2.58 -19.05
CA ALA A 602 -17.88 -1.45 -18.66
C ALA A 602 -17.10 -0.13 -18.52
N THR A 603 -16.28 0.20 -19.52
CA THR A 603 -15.57 1.49 -19.67
C THR A 603 -16.46 2.50 -20.38
N ALA A 604 -16.29 3.79 -20.08
CA ALA A 604 -17.09 4.82 -20.75
C ALA A 604 -16.83 4.82 -22.27
N LYS A 605 -17.89 5.03 -23.06
CA LYS A 605 -17.83 5.14 -24.52
C LYS A 605 -18.54 6.41 -24.97
N VAL A 606 -17.91 7.16 -25.87
CA VAL A 606 -18.47 8.39 -26.45
C VAL A 606 -19.10 8.06 -27.80
N ASN A 607 -20.32 8.54 -28.00
CA ASN A 607 -20.93 8.66 -29.31
C ASN A 607 -20.46 10.00 -29.91
N GLU A 608 -19.56 9.92 -30.88
CA GLU A 608 -18.94 11.08 -31.54
C GLU A 608 -19.99 11.94 -32.27
N ASP A 609 -21.04 11.34 -32.83
CA ASP A 609 -22.12 12.07 -33.53
C ASP A 609 -22.94 12.98 -32.60
N LEU A 610 -22.96 12.66 -31.30
CA LEU A 610 -23.67 13.46 -30.28
C LEU A 610 -22.73 14.39 -29.51
N CYS A 611 -21.42 14.18 -29.60
CA CYS A 611 -20.45 14.90 -28.77
C CYS A 611 -20.32 16.36 -29.24
N ILE A 612 -20.68 17.30 -28.37
CA ILE A 612 -20.56 18.74 -28.63
C ILE A 612 -19.21 19.34 -28.19
N GLY A 613 -18.25 18.52 -27.75
CA GLY A 613 -16.91 19.00 -27.43
C GLY A 613 -16.75 19.87 -26.18
N CYS A 614 -17.71 19.86 -25.24
CA CYS A 614 -17.73 20.82 -24.13
C CYS A 614 -16.63 20.62 -23.07
N GLY A 615 -15.96 19.49 -23.02
CA GLY A 615 -14.84 19.24 -22.08
C GLY A 615 -15.22 18.84 -20.64
N ASN A 616 -16.49 19.00 -20.22
CA ASN A 616 -16.91 18.69 -18.84
C ASN A 616 -16.55 17.25 -18.39
N CYS A 617 -16.59 16.29 -19.32
CA CYS A 617 -16.25 14.91 -19.02
C CYS A 617 -14.75 14.70 -18.77
N GLN A 618 -13.87 15.46 -19.44
CA GLN A 618 -12.43 15.46 -19.17
C GLN A 618 -12.14 15.99 -17.77
N GLU A 619 -12.73 17.13 -17.42
CA GLU A 619 -12.52 17.79 -16.13
C GLU A 619 -12.94 16.92 -14.95
N ILE A 620 -14.09 16.24 -15.05
CA ILE A 620 -14.61 15.41 -13.95
C ILE A 620 -13.92 14.04 -13.83
N CYS A 621 -13.08 13.63 -14.79
CA CYS A 621 -12.48 12.30 -14.77
C CYS A 621 -11.31 12.23 -13.78
N PRO A 622 -11.42 11.52 -12.64
CA PRO A 622 -10.35 11.48 -11.65
C PRO A 622 -9.13 10.68 -12.13
N TYR A 623 -9.28 9.90 -13.19
CA TYR A 623 -8.25 9.03 -13.75
C TYR A 623 -7.57 9.64 -14.98
N GLY A 624 -8.06 10.78 -15.49
CA GLY A 624 -7.57 11.36 -16.75
C GLY A 624 -7.78 10.45 -17.96
N ALA A 625 -8.85 9.65 -17.98
CA ALA A 625 -9.14 8.69 -19.04
C ALA A 625 -9.83 9.31 -20.26
N ILE A 626 -10.05 10.64 -20.29
CA ILE A 626 -10.77 11.32 -21.36
C ILE A 626 -9.85 12.37 -21.97
N GLU A 627 -9.67 12.30 -23.29
CA GLU A 627 -8.93 13.25 -24.08
C GLU A 627 -9.88 14.06 -24.96
N MET A 628 -9.55 15.33 -25.21
CA MET A 628 -10.24 16.13 -26.22
C MET A 628 -9.42 16.08 -27.50
N ARG A 629 -9.98 15.47 -28.54
CA ARG A 629 -9.34 15.33 -29.85
C ARG A 629 -10.01 16.25 -30.85
N LEU A 630 -9.21 16.85 -31.73
CA LEU A 630 -9.74 17.60 -32.86
C LEU A 630 -10.17 16.59 -33.94
N VAL A 631 -11.44 16.64 -34.32
CA VAL A 631 -12.05 15.75 -35.30
C VAL A 631 -12.59 16.59 -36.46
N GLU A 632 -12.34 16.12 -37.68
CA GLU A 632 -12.87 16.72 -38.89
C GLU A 632 -14.21 16.05 -39.24
N SER A 633 -15.30 16.78 -39.07
CA SER A 633 -16.64 16.32 -39.42
C SER A 633 -16.99 16.76 -40.84
N PRO A 634 -17.23 15.82 -41.78
CA PRO A 634 -17.62 16.16 -43.14
C PRO A 634 -19.06 16.71 -43.18
N LEU A 635 -19.25 17.84 -43.85
CA LEU A 635 -20.55 18.42 -44.22
C LEU A 635 -20.71 18.35 -45.74
N GLU A 636 -21.94 18.45 -46.26
CA GLU A 636 -22.25 18.28 -47.70
C GLU A 636 -21.39 19.13 -48.66
N ARG A 637 -20.82 20.24 -48.21
CA ARG A 637 -20.03 21.18 -49.04
C ARG A 637 -18.73 21.69 -48.40
N THR A 638 -18.39 21.25 -47.19
CA THR A 638 -17.19 21.69 -46.42
C THR A 638 -16.88 20.67 -45.33
N SER A 639 -15.75 20.79 -44.65
CA SER A 639 -15.53 20.13 -43.35
C SER A 639 -15.53 21.15 -42.20
N LEU A 640 -15.87 20.69 -41.00
CA LEU A 640 -15.80 21.47 -39.76
C LEU A 640 -14.87 20.76 -38.79
N LEU A 641 -13.88 21.48 -38.27
CA LEU A 641 -13.02 20.99 -37.19
C LEU A 641 -13.69 21.27 -35.85
N THR A 642 -14.05 20.22 -35.12
CA THR A 642 -14.62 20.32 -33.77
C THR A 642 -13.78 19.51 -32.79
N TYR A 643 -13.80 19.90 -31.51
CA TYR A 643 -13.27 19.04 -30.47
C TYR A 643 -14.30 17.99 -30.10
N GLN A 644 -13.88 16.74 -29.96
CA GLN A 644 -14.71 15.65 -29.46
C GLN A 644 -13.97 14.90 -28.36
N SER A 645 -14.72 14.39 -27.40
CA SER A 645 -14.18 13.61 -26.29
C SER A 645 -13.88 12.19 -26.75
N HIS A 646 -12.71 11.69 -26.40
CA HIS A 646 -12.28 10.33 -26.67
C HIS A 646 -11.88 9.65 -25.37
N VAL A 647 -12.33 8.42 -25.15
CA VAL A 647 -12.04 7.67 -23.92
C VAL A 647 -10.86 6.74 -24.16
N LEU A 648 -9.81 6.90 -23.35
CA LEU A 648 -8.76 5.92 -23.19
C LEU A 648 -9.32 4.75 -22.39
N GLU A 649 -9.93 3.77 -23.07
CA GLU A 649 -10.60 2.63 -22.44
C GLU A 649 -9.67 1.92 -21.43
N ALA A 650 -8.37 1.83 -21.72
CA ALA A 650 -7.41 1.18 -20.84
C ALA A 650 -7.20 1.86 -19.47
N VAL A 651 -7.48 3.16 -19.41
CA VAL A 651 -7.36 4.00 -18.19
C VAL A 651 -8.69 4.07 -17.44
N CYS A 652 -9.81 3.97 -18.17
CA CYS A 652 -11.14 4.15 -17.63
C CYS A 652 -11.50 3.05 -16.61
N LYS A 653 -11.88 3.46 -15.39
CA LYS A 653 -12.33 2.54 -14.32
C LYS A 653 -13.84 2.32 -14.28
N GLY A 654 -14.59 2.82 -15.26
CA GLY A 654 -16.04 2.61 -15.36
C GLY A 654 -16.87 3.26 -14.24
N CYS A 655 -16.38 4.34 -13.60
CA CYS A 655 -17.07 4.96 -12.46
C CYS A 655 -18.39 5.69 -12.82
N GLY A 656 -18.63 5.96 -14.11
CA GLY A 656 -19.85 6.61 -14.60
C GLY A 656 -19.93 8.13 -14.40
N ALA A 657 -18.97 8.78 -13.72
CA ALA A 657 -19.00 10.21 -13.43
C ALA A 657 -19.17 11.08 -14.71
N CYS A 658 -18.36 10.80 -15.73
CA CYS A 658 -18.45 11.50 -17.01
C CYS A 658 -19.81 11.31 -17.72
N SER A 659 -20.41 10.13 -17.60
CA SER A 659 -21.72 9.80 -18.18
C SER A 659 -22.85 10.57 -17.49
N ALA A 660 -22.78 10.69 -16.16
CA ALA A 660 -23.73 11.48 -15.38
C ALA A 660 -23.63 12.99 -15.66
N THR A 661 -22.44 13.50 -15.99
CA THR A 661 -22.19 14.94 -16.23
C THR A 661 -22.48 15.38 -17.66
N CYS A 662 -22.54 14.46 -18.63
CA CYS A 662 -22.68 14.82 -20.04
C CYS A 662 -24.06 15.43 -20.35
N PRO A 663 -24.15 16.71 -20.76
CA PRO A 663 -25.43 17.40 -20.92
C PRO A 663 -26.26 16.86 -22.10
N VAL A 664 -25.59 16.29 -23.10
CA VAL A 664 -26.21 15.74 -24.31
C VAL A 664 -26.22 14.20 -24.32
N GLN A 665 -25.81 13.57 -23.21
CA GLN A 665 -25.75 12.11 -23.05
C GLN A 665 -24.94 11.38 -24.15
N ALA A 666 -23.97 12.06 -24.75
CA ALA A 666 -23.07 11.50 -25.74
C ALA A 666 -22.17 10.39 -25.15
N ILE A 667 -21.84 10.44 -23.86
CA ILE A 667 -21.00 9.45 -23.19
C ILE A 667 -21.83 8.53 -22.28
N ASN A 668 -21.65 7.23 -22.44
CA ASN A 668 -22.35 6.19 -21.68
C ASN A 668 -21.38 5.14 -21.16
N THR A 669 -21.72 4.52 -20.03
CA THR A 669 -20.98 3.35 -19.52
C THR A 669 -21.77 2.09 -19.89
N PRO A 670 -21.28 1.22 -20.80
CA PRO A 670 -21.93 -0.04 -21.12
C PRO A 670 -22.24 -0.84 -19.85
N HIS A 671 -23.37 -1.54 -19.84
CA HIS A 671 -23.92 -2.25 -18.67
C HIS A 671 -24.50 -1.34 -17.54
N PHE A 672 -24.25 -0.02 -17.59
CA PHE A 672 -24.81 1.00 -16.71
C PHE A 672 -25.27 2.26 -17.48
N THR A 673 -25.90 2.07 -18.64
CA THR A 673 -26.38 3.19 -19.46
C THR A 673 -27.51 3.95 -18.77
N ASN A 674 -27.68 5.24 -19.10
CA ASN A 674 -28.78 6.05 -18.56
C ASN A 674 -30.15 5.38 -18.78
N THR A 675 -30.38 4.82 -19.97
CA THR A 675 -31.62 4.10 -20.30
C THR A 675 -31.84 2.88 -19.42
N GLN A 676 -30.79 2.08 -19.18
CA GLN A 676 -30.87 0.91 -18.28
C GLN A 676 -31.26 1.32 -16.86
N ILE A 677 -30.60 2.33 -16.29
CA ILE A 677 -30.89 2.80 -14.94
C ILE A 677 -32.29 3.42 -14.84
N LEU A 678 -32.68 4.24 -15.81
CA LEU A 678 -34.01 4.87 -15.83
C LEU A 678 -35.11 3.82 -15.94
N GLU A 679 -34.92 2.75 -16.70
CA GLU A 679 -35.93 1.69 -16.83
C GLU A 679 -36.11 0.88 -15.53
N MET A 680 -35.02 0.68 -14.76
CA MET A 680 -35.11 0.13 -13.40
C MET A 680 -35.96 1.04 -12.50
N VAL A 681 -35.69 2.35 -12.53
CA VAL A 681 -36.41 3.34 -11.70
C VAL A 681 -37.89 3.39 -12.09
N LYS A 682 -38.22 3.43 -13.38
CA LYS A 682 -39.61 3.39 -13.86
C LYS A 682 -40.33 2.12 -13.43
N THR A 683 -39.66 0.97 -13.49
CA THR A 683 -40.24 -0.30 -13.08
C THR A 683 -40.52 -0.33 -11.58
N LEU A 684 -39.65 0.28 -10.77
CA LEU A 684 -39.86 0.41 -9.33
C LEU A 684 -41.05 1.33 -8.97
N THR A 685 -41.27 2.39 -9.75
CA THR A 685 -42.29 3.42 -9.47
C THR A 685 -43.65 3.14 -10.09
N LYS A 686 -43.75 2.20 -11.03
CA LYS A 686 -45.06 1.68 -11.48
C LYS A 686 -45.80 1.12 -10.28
N LYS A 687 -47.06 1.52 -10.09
CA LYS A 687 -47.96 0.84 -9.16
C LYS A 687 -48.04 -0.62 -9.60
N ALA A 688 -47.90 -1.55 -8.66
CA ALA A 688 -48.21 -2.94 -8.93
C ALA A 688 -49.71 -2.98 -9.25
N GLU A 689 -50.03 -3.09 -10.54
CA GLU A 689 -51.39 -3.38 -11.00
C GLU A 689 -51.68 -4.87 -10.81
#